data_AF-A0A3M7MEF9-F1
#
_entry.id   AF-A0A3M7MEF9-F1
#
_cell.length_a   1.000
_cell.length_b   1.000
_cell.length_c   1.000
_cell.angle_alpha   90.00
_cell.angle_beta   90.00
_cell.angle_gamma   90.00
#
_symmetry.space_group_name_H-M   'P 1'
#
loop_
_entity.id
_entity.type
_entity.pdbx_description
1 polymer ?
#
loop_
_entity_poly.entity_id
_entity_poly.type
_entity_poly.pdbx_seq_one_letter_code
_entity_poly.pdbx_strand_id
1 'polypeptide(L)'
;MGFDYALVHLKYTIPPAILLTWLYRPFCTKLDVYKVGYLVFVAVASTIPWDSYLIRTGIWSYPTHVIIGPKLCDIPLEEVFFFVIQTYNTSLLYLLLSRPTFQPVYLSTERGTAHRPWRYTRLAGQVFFLAAIAWGWRCIRDGGLGTYTGLILVWAGPFLLMLWSLAYQFIIALPLTNTALPIFLPTLYLWVVDTLALRRGTWVISTGTKYGVHLWDGLEVEEALFFLATNALIVFGQLAFDNALAVLYTFPSMFTDPSLLPSPVLLIRALLTPCAKYDDARIKGLSEAVDRLKRKSRSFYLASATFPGPLRADLLLLYSFCRVADDLVDNASTSDEARAWIAKMRKFLSNVYSDKLPKSAVYTQICDDFPPSKHSALLQLPVTKLSPEPLEDLLRGFEMDLAFQEGPIIRTAEDLHVYAERVAGTVAQMCIELIFYWYPSALATEEQHAIVTAGNNMGVALQYVNIARDIGVDAQIGRVYLPLNWLSEAGLSYDEVLKKPNQAQIQALRKKLLNDAFSVYGEAKVAIERLPTEARGPIRVAVESYMEIGRVLRNEQYQVKAGRATVSKSRRIMRNPRLQPYEFWSLMSDATVIVQHLASVIIFCCCFVAIIQARVSPIAVVGWASICTVLAWLLWDHWMGQEFDIIASVPTSDTEEHVPNAPQAYSLRAQQRIATAKSAVLIYAALLGLSPILKSLTRSTTSDSIWALSTWLLMMNVAFFDYSGGTGAHLPASISTNSAMMASAVLASRLPSTTHVFSLTLFSIEVYGLFPIFRRQLRARSPWGHLALTVTLVTGAWGGLFVTLTGNGRGTFLAGAILGGIFTFLIMGICSWWLIGLQKYKNEIHGPWDPARPVIRRHWD
;
A
#
# COMPACT_ATOMS: atom_id res chain seq x y z
N MET A 1 -9.15 15.60 -37.35
CA MET A 1 -8.21 14.62 -36.77
C MET A 1 -9.04 13.67 -35.94
N GLY A 2 -8.89 12.34 -36.11
CA GLY A 2 -9.66 11.32 -35.40
C GLY A 2 -9.23 11.07 -33.96
N PHE A 3 -9.27 12.11 -33.13
CA PHE A 3 -8.94 12.00 -31.70
C PHE A 3 -10.10 12.33 -30.78
N ASP A 4 -11.29 12.62 -31.31
CA ASP A 4 -12.40 13.12 -30.51
C ASP A 4 -12.84 12.10 -29.44
N TYR A 5 -12.86 10.80 -29.75
CA TYR A 5 -13.18 9.77 -28.75
C TYR A 5 -12.05 9.66 -27.69
N ALA A 6 -10.79 9.63 -28.11
CA ALA A 6 -9.66 9.65 -27.18
C ALA A 6 -9.66 10.88 -26.25
N LEU A 7 -10.10 12.04 -26.75
CA LEU A 7 -10.25 13.27 -25.97
C LEU A 7 -11.38 13.17 -24.93
N VAL A 8 -12.45 12.40 -25.19
CA VAL A 8 -13.47 12.09 -24.17
C VAL A 8 -12.82 11.35 -22.99
N HIS A 9 -11.98 10.36 -23.25
CA HIS A 9 -11.29 9.64 -22.17
C HIS A 9 -10.33 10.54 -21.39
N LEU A 10 -9.50 11.30 -22.09
CA LEU A 10 -8.54 12.21 -21.47
C LEU A 10 -9.21 13.24 -20.56
N LYS A 11 -10.40 13.73 -20.94
CA LYS A 11 -11.14 14.74 -20.17
C LYS A 11 -12.01 14.16 -19.07
N TYR A 12 -12.62 12.99 -19.30
CA TYR A 12 -13.74 12.55 -18.46
C TYR A 12 -13.57 11.18 -17.81
N THR A 13 -12.82 10.23 -18.36
CA THR A 13 -12.71 8.89 -17.73
C THR A 13 -11.36 8.67 -17.04
N ILE A 14 -10.26 9.19 -17.59
CA ILE A 14 -8.92 9.10 -17.02
C ILE A 14 -8.76 9.96 -15.75
N PRO A 15 -9.25 11.22 -15.68
CA PRO A 15 -9.07 12.02 -14.47
C PRO A 15 -9.74 11.42 -13.21
N PRO A 16 -11.00 10.90 -13.27
CA PRO A 16 -11.55 10.14 -12.16
C PRO A 16 -10.74 8.90 -11.80
N ALA A 17 -10.18 8.19 -12.79
CA ALA A 17 -9.34 7.01 -12.52
C ALA A 17 -8.10 7.39 -11.73
N ILE A 18 -7.39 8.45 -12.14
CA ILE A 18 -6.21 8.96 -11.43
C ILE A 18 -6.58 9.38 -10.00
N LEU A 19 -7.67 10.14 -9.84
CA LEU A 19 -8.14 10.60 -8.54
C LEU A 19 -8.51 9.44 -7.61
N LEU A 20 -9.34 8.51 -8.08
CA LEU A 20 -9.76 7.34 -7.31
C LEU A 20 -8.59 6.43 -6.97
N THR A 21 -7.64 6.26 -7.90
CA THR A 21 -6.41 5.50 -7.65
C THR A 21 -5.61 6.15 -6.55
N TRP A 22 -5.43 7.47 -6.61
CA TRP A 22 -4.69 8.22 -5.61
C TRP A 22 -5.36 8.14 -4.23
N LEU A 23 -6.68 8.32 -4.16
CA LEU A 23 -7.45 8.21 -2.91
C LEU A 23 -7.41 6.80 -2.32
N TYR A 24 -7.47 5.76 -3.16
CA TYR A 24 -7.50 4.37 -2.70
C TYR A 24 -6.10 3.77 -2.48
N ARG A 25 -5.04 4.35 -3.05
CA ARG A 25 -3.65 3.87 -2.96
C ARG A 25 -3.17 3.52 -1.55
N PRO A 26 -3.54 4.23 -0.46
CA PRO A 26 -3.13 3.86 0.90
C PRO A 26 -3.72 2.53 1.39
N PHE A 27 -4.86 2.12 0.85
CA PHE A 27 -5.62 0.94 1.26
C PHE A 27 -5.56 -0.22 0.26
N CYS A 28 -4.86 -0.02 -0.86
CA CYS A 28 -4.79 -0.97 -1.95
C CYS A 28 -3.98 -2.21 -1.55
N THR A 29 -4.61 -3.37 -1.68
CA THR A 29 -4.02 -4.68 -1.39
C THR A 29 -3.86 -5.51 -2.66
N LYS A 30 -3.02 -6.55 -2.62
CA LYS A 30 -2.88 -7.52 -3.72
C LYS A 30 -4.22 -8.17 -4.09
N LEU A 31 -5.07 -8.43 -3.09
CA LEU A 31 -6.40 -9.00 -3.28
C LEU A 31 -7.33 -8.03 -4.03
N ASP A 32 -7.25 -6.72 -3.75
CA ASP A 32 -8.04 -5.73 -4.48
C ASP A 32 -7.61 -5.64 -5.94
N VAL A 33 -6.29 -5.65 -6.21
CA VAL A 33 -5.76 -5.66 -7.58
C VAL A 33 -6.23 -6.91 -8.34
N TYR A 34 -6.19 -8.08 -7.69
CA TYR A 34 -6.70 -9.32 -8.25
C TYR A 34 -8.20 -9.22 -8.56
N LYS A 35 -9.00 -8.69 -7.63
CA LYS A 35 -10.45 -8.51 -7.79
C LYS A 35 -10.79 -7.57 -8.95
N VAL A 36 -10.13 -6.43 -9.04
CA VAL A 36 -10.33 -5.44 -10.12
C VAL A 36 -9.88 -6.03 -11.46
N GLY A 37 -8.71 -6.67 -11.53
CA GLY A 37 -8.22 -7.30 -12.74
C GLY A 37 -9.13 -8.41 -13.25
N TYR A 38 -9.66 -9.24 -12.35
CA TYR A 38 -10.63 -10.28 -12.69
C TYR A 38 -11.92 -9.69 -13.29
N LEU A 39 -12.46 -8.62 -12.69
CA LEU A 39 -13.67 -7.98 -13.20
C LEU A 39 -13.44 -7.27 -14.54
N VAL A 40 -12.29 -6.63 -14.75
CA VAL A 40 -11.90 -6.07 -16.05
C VAL A 40 -11.85 -7.16 -17.11
N PHE A 41 -11.25 -8.31 -16.80
CA PHE A 41 -11.20 -9.45 -17.71
C PHE A 41 -12.61 -9.94 -18.08
N VAL A 42 -13.49 -10.13 -17.09
CA VAL A 42 -14.88 -10.56 -17.31
C VAL A 42 -15.65 -9.53 -18.14
N ALA A 43 -15.51 -8.24 -17.84
CA ALA A 43 -16.16 -7.16 -18.58
C ALA A 43 -15.72 -7.17 -20.06
N VAL A 44 -14.42 -7.15 -20.33
CA VAL A 44 -13.91 -7.14 -21.72
C VAL A 44 -14.33 -8.41 -22.47
N ALA A 45 -14.17 -9.59 -21.87
CA ALA A 45 -14.50 -10.86 -22.52
C ALA A 45 -16.00 -11.01 -22.82
N SER A 46 -16.87 -10.50 -21.95
CA SER A 46 -18.32 -10.59 -22.12
C SER A 46 -18.92 -9.52 -23.03
N THR A 47 -18.28 -8.34 -23.13
CA THR A 47 -18.78 -7.23 -23.97
C THR A 47 -18.36 -7.38 -25.42
N ILE A 48 -17.15 -7.87 -25.73
CA ILE A 48 -16.64 -7.98 -27.12
C ILE A 48 -17.63 -8.65 -28.09
N PRO A 49 -18.23 -9.82 -27.79
CA PRO A 49 -19.14 -10.48 -28.73
C PRO A 49 -20.43 -9.67 -28.99
N TRP A 50 -20.95 -9.03 -27.94
CA TRP A 50 -22.17 -8.22 -28.01
C TRP A 50 -21.95 -6.93 -28.78
N ASP A 51 -20.86 -6.24 -28.50
CA ASP A 51 -20.54 -4.95 -29.11
C ASP A 51 -20.17 -5.10 -30.59
N SER A 52 -19.40 -6.14 -30.91
CA SER A 52 -19.11 -6.53 -32.30
C SER A 52 -20.39 -6.80 -33.10
N TYR A 53 -21.40 -7.44 -32.48
CA TYR A 53 -22.70 -7.66 -33.12
C TYR A 53 -23.45 -6.35 -33.38
N LEU A 54 -23.48 -5.42 -32.43
CA LEU A 54 -24.13 -4.12 -32.59
C LEU A 54 -23.51 -3.31 -33.73
N ILE A 55 -22.18 -3.34 -33.86
CA ILE A 55 -21.46 -2.64 -34.92
C ILE A 55 -21.74 -3.29 -36.28
N ARG A 56 -21.69 -4.63 -36.37
CA ARG A 56 -21.93 -5.36 -37.63
C ARG A 56 -23.36 -5.25 -38.15
N THR A 57 -24.32 -5.10 -37.26
CA THR A 57 -25.75 -4.94 -37.60
C THR A 57 -26.13 -3.48 -37.85
N GLY A 58 -25.17 -2.55 -37.77
CA GLY A 58 -25.42 -1.12 -38.00
C GLY A 58 -26.25 -0.46 -36.91
N ILE A 59 -26.46 -1.14 -35.76
CA ILE A 59 -27.15 -0.57 -34.62
C ILE A 59 -26.29 0.54 -34.01
N TRP A 60 -24.99 0.27 -33.86
CA TRP A 60 -23.99 1.22 -33.36
C TRP A 60 -22.95 1.52 -34.44
N SER A 61 -22.59 2.80 -34.60
CA SER A 61 -21.57 3.23 -35.55
C SER A 61 -20.63 4.30 -34.99
N TYR A 62 -19.37 4.25 -35.43
CA TYR A 62 -18.33 5.21 -35.08
C TYR A 62 -17.81 5.89 -36.35
N PRO A 63 -17.94 7.22 -36.49
CA PRO A 63 -17.39 7.91 -37.64
C PRO A 63 -15.87 7.77 -37.70
N THR A 64 -15.34 7.42 -38.87
CA THR A 64 -13.89 7.16 -39.06
C THR A 64 -13.01 8.37 -38.76
N HIS A 65 -13.57 9.58 -38.81
CA HIS A 65 -12.86 10.83 -38.52
C HIS A 65 -12.82 11.20 -37.03
N VAL A 66 -13.41 10.37 -36.15
CA VAL A 66 -13.49 10.58 -34.68
C VAL A 66 -12.58 9.61 -33.93
N ILE A 67 -12.32 8.43 -34.51
CA ILE A 67 -11.49 7.36 -33.93
C ILE A 67 -10.05 7.37 -34.49
N ILE A 68 -9.10 6.85 -33.71
CA ILE A 68 -7.66 6.81 -34.01
C ILE A 68 -7.35 5.80 -35.13
N GLY A 69 -8.20 4.78 -35.31
CA GLY A 69 -8.12 3.82 -36.42
C GLY A 69 -7.99 2.34 -36.06
N PRO A 70 -7.25 1.89 -35.03
CA PRO A 70 -7.13 0.46 -34.72
C PRO A 70 -8.45 -0.08 -34.14
N LYS A 71 -8.81 -1.30 -34.55
CA LYS A 71 -10.02 -2.00 -34.12
C LYS A 71 -9.71 -3.42 -33.65
N LEU A 72 -10.47 -3.90 -32.67
CA LEU A 72 -10.49 -5.28 -32.21
C LEU A 72 -11.89 -5.85 -32.44
N CYS A 73 -12.02 -6.88 -33.29
CA CYS A 73 -13.34 -7.46 -33.63
C CYS A 73 -14.37 -6.41 -34.09
N ASP A 74 -13.95 -5.46 -34.93
CA ASP A 74 -14.73 -4.30 -35.43
C ASP A 74 -14.97 -3.15 -34.44
N ILE A 75 -14.59 -3.34 -33.17
CA ILE A 75 -14.73 -2.35 -32.08
C ILE A 75 -13.49 -1.45 -32.05
N PRO A 76 -13.63 -0.11 -32.05
CA PRO A 76 -12.50 0.81 -31.86
C PRO A 76 -11.75 0.53 -30.55
N LEU A 77 -10.41 0.66 -30.54
CA LEU A 77 -9.64 0.44 -29.31
C LEU A 77 -10.03 1.38 -28.16
N GLU A 78 -10.53 2.58 -28.49
CA GLU A 78 -11.07 3.53 -27.53
C GLU A 78 -12.28 2.97 -26.79
N GLU A 79 -13.18 2.27 -27.49
CA GLU A 79 -14.33 1.61 -26.86
C GLU A 79 -13.88 0.42 -26.00
N VAL A 80 -12.90 -0.37 -26.46
CA VAL A 80 -12.30 -1.43 -25.62
C VAL A 80 -11.68 -0.83 -24.36
N PHE A 81 -11.01 0.32 -24.47
CA PHE A 81 -10.49 1.07 -23.33
C PHE A 81 -11.62 1.59 -22.42
N PHE A 82 -12.77 1.99 -22.97
CA PHE A 82 -13.94 2.36 -22.20
C PHE A 82 -14.40 1.24 -21.26
N PHE A 83 -14.48 -0.01 -21.76
CA PHE A 83 -14.85 -1.17 -20.93
C PHE A 83 -13.91 -1.33 -19.73
N VAL A 84 -12.60 -1.15 -19.96
CA VAL A 84 -11.57 -1.25 -18.93
C VAL A 84 -11.70 -0.11 -17.92
N ILE A 85 -11.74 1.14 -18.39
CA ILE A 85 -11.67 2.32 -17.51
C ILE A 85 -12.97 2.52 -16.72
N GLN A 86 -14.14 2.20 -17.28
CA GLN A 86 -15.40 2.20 -16.55
C GLN A 86 -15.35 1.16 -15.42
N THR A 87 -15.00 -0.08 -15.76
CA THR A 87 -14.91 -1.18 -14.78
C THR A 87 -13.93 -0.84 -13.67
N TYR A 88 -12.79 -0.24 -14.02
CA TYR A 88 -11.80 0.23 -13.07
C TYR A 88 -12.33 1.31 -12.12
N ASN A 89 -12.93 2.39 -12.67
CA ASN A 89 -13.48 3.50 -11.89
C ASN A 89 -14.57 3.06 -10.94
N THR A 90 -15.58 2.33 -11.44
CA THR A 90 -16.70 1.84 -10.63
C THR A 90 -16.20 0.89 -9.54
N SER A 91 -15.23 0.03 -9.86
CA SER A 91 -14.60 -0.86 -8.88
C SER A 91 -13.84 -0.11 -7.79
N LEU A 92 -13.04 0.90 -8.13
CA LEU A 92 -12.30 1.69 -7.13
C LEU A 92 -13.24 2.49 -6.22
N LEU A 93 -14.31 3.06 -6.79
CA LEU A 93 -15.33 3.74 -6.00
C LEU A 93 -16.02 2.77 -5.04
N TYR A 94 -16.41 1.58 -5.51
CA TYR A 94 -16.97 0.52 -4.67
C TYR A 94 -16.02 0.17 -3.51
N LEU A 95 -14.73 -0.05 -3.79
CA LEU A 95 -13.74 -0.42 -2.78
C LEU A 95 -13.57 0.69 -1.72
N LEU A 96 -13.52 1.94 -2.16
CA LEU A 96 -13.41 3.10 -1.27
C LEU A 96 -14.62 3.20 -0.32
N LEU A 97 -15.82 3.04 -0.86
CA LEU A 97 -17.06 3.13 -0.07
C LEU A 97 -17.26 1.91 0.85
N SER A 98 -16.79 0.73 0.43
CA SER A 98 -16.97 -0.52 1.18
C SER A 98 -15.94 -0.72 2.29
N ARG A 99 -14.76 -0.08 2.24
CA ARG A 99 -13.66 -0.32 3.19
C ARG A 99 -14.01 -0.20 4.68
N PRO A 100 -14.78 0.81 5.13
CA PRO A 100 -15.20 0.92 6.53
C PRO A 100 -16.03 -0.28 7.01
N THR A 101 -16.75 -0.92 6.09
CA THR A 101 -17.66 -2.02 6.39
C THR A 101 -16.86 -3.29 6.69
N PHE A 102 -17.25 -4.02 7.73
CA PHE A 102 -16.76 -5.37 7.98
C PHE A 102 -17.81 -6.35 7.47
N GLN A 103 -17.63 -6.86 6.26
CA GLN A 103 -18.63 -7.65 5.55
C GLN A 103 -19.14 -8.91 6.27
N PRO A 104 -18.32 -9.67 7.02
CA PRO A 104 -18.75 -10.92 7.67
C PRO A 104 -20.00 -10.82 8.54
N VAL A 105 -20.27 -9.68 9.17
CA VAL A 105 -21.45 -9.51 10.06
C VAL A 105 -22.76 -9.37 9.31
N TYR A 106 -22.71 -9.25 7.98
CA TYR A 106 -23.90 -9.18 7.11
C TYR A 106 -24.24 -10.53 6.47
N LEU A 107 -23.47 -11.58 6.75
CA LEU A 107 -23.87 -12.95 6.40
C LEU A 107 -25.11 -13.31 7.22
N SER A 108 -26.08 -13.94 6.55
CA SER A 108 -27.36 -14.34 7.16
C SER A 108 -27.54 -15.85 7.03
N THR A 109 -28.12 -16.48 8.04
CA THR A 109 -28.44 -17.91 8.02
C THR A 109 -29.91 -18.12 7.70
N GLU A 110 -30.25 -19.30 7.18
CA GLU A 110 -31.64 -19.65 6.86
C GLU A 110 -32.39 -20.32 8.03
N ARG A 111 -31.73 -20.55 9.18
CA ARG A 111 -32.29 -21.26 10.34
C ARG A 111 -32.72 -20.26 11.42
N GLY A 112 -34.03 -19.96 11.53
CA GLY A 112 -34.56 -19.12 12.61
C GLY A 112 -36.00 -18.64 12.39
N THR A 113 -36.68 -18.26 13.48
CA THR A 113 -38.09 -17.82 13.51
C THR A 113 -38.35 -16.45 12.88
N ALA A 114 -37.31 -15.69 12.50
CA ALA A 114 -37.40 -14.45 11.71
C ALA A 114 -37.61 -14.75 10.21
N HIS A 115 -38.50 -15.70 9.91
CA HIS A 115 -38.91 -16.01 8.55
C HIS A 115 -39.81 -14.91 7.98
N ARG A 116 -39.53 -14.58 6.70
CA ARG A 116 -40.29 -13.73 5.74
C ARG A 116 -39.73 -12.29 5.64
N PRO A 117 -38.87 -11.98 4.65
CA PRO A 117 -39.17 -12.17 3.23
C PRO A 117 -38.00 -12.66 2.33
N TRP A 118 -36.89 -13.23 2.83
CA TRP A 118 -35.72 -13.58 1.99
C TRP A 118 -36.02 -14.44 0.76
N ARG A 119 -36.86 -15.47 0.91
CA ARG A 119 -37.29 -16.30 -0.24
C ARG A 119 -38.11 -15.49 -1.24
N TYR A 120 -38.98 -14.59 -0.75
CA TYR A 120 -39.79 -13.74 -1.59
C TYR A 120 -38.97 -12.65 -2.29
N THR A 121 -37.96 -12.07 -1.62
CA THR A 121 -37.06 -11.09 -2.25
C THR A 121 -36.17 -11.74 -3.29
N ARG A 122 -35.63 -12.94 -3.01
CA ARG A 122 -34.93 -13.75 -4.00
C ARG A 122 -35.82 -13.99 -5.23
N LEU A 123 -37.02 -14.54 -5.02
CA LEU A 123 -37.96 -14.84 -6.09
C LEU A 123 -38.40 -13.58 -6.83
N ALA A 124 -38.68 -12.48 -6.14
CA ALA A 124 -39.07 -11.22 -6.75
C ALA A 124 -37.99 -10.69 -7.70
N GLY A 125 -36.72 -10.69 -7.29
CA GLY A 125 -35.63 -10.28 -8.19
C GLY A 125 -35.40 -11.29 -9.33
N GLN A 126 -35.56 -12.60 -9.08
CA GLN A 126 -35.49 -13.60 -10.15
C GLN A 126 -36.59 -13.42 -11.19
N VAL A 127 -37.84 -13.22 -10.75
CA VAL A 127 -38.98 -12.94 -11.62
C VAL A 127 -38.77 -11.63 -12.38
N PHE A 128 -38.28 -10.59 -11.71
CA PHE A 128 -37.97 -9.30 -12.35
C PHE A 128 -36.95 -9.46 -13.48
N PHE A 129 -35.79 -10.10 -13.22
CA PHE A 129 -34.78 -10.28 -14.26
C PHE A 129 -35.23 -11.24 -15.36
N LEU A 130 -35.95 -12.32 -15.03
CA LEU A 130 -36.54 -13.22 -16.04
C LEU A 130 -37.55 -12.48 -16.93
N ALA A 131 -38.41 -11.64 -16.35
CA ALA A 131 -39.35 -10.82 -17.09
C ALA A 131 -38.63 -9.81 -17.98
N ALA A 132 -37.56 -9.18 -17.49
CA ALA A 132 -36.74 -8.25 -18.27
C ALA A 132 -36.04 -8.95 -19.46
N ILE A 133 -35.50 -10.17 -19.26
CA ILE A 133 -34.90 -10.98 -20.32
C ILE A 133 -35.96 -11.39 -21.35
N ALA A 134 -37.13 -11.87 -20.90
CA ALA A 134 -38.22 -12.26 -21.78
C ALA A 134 -38.75 -11.07 -22.60
N TRP A 135 -38.88 -9.92 -21.96
CA TRP A 135 -39.21 -8.65 -22.62
C TRP A 135 -38.15 -8.27 -23.65
N GLY A 136 -36.86 -8.37 -23.30
CA GLY A 136 -35.77 -8.07 -24.22
C GLY A 136 -35.78 -8.98 -25.47
N TRP A 137 -36.01 -10.28 -25.28
CA TRP A 137 -36.18 -11.23 -26.39
C TRP A 137 -37.37 -10.89 -27.29
N ARG A 138 -38.49 -10.44 -26.70
CA ARG A 138 -39.64 -9.96 -27.48
C ARG A 138 -39.26 -8.76 -28.35
N CYS A 139 -38.60 -7.76 -27.78
CA CYS A 139 -38.15 -6.58 -28.54
C CYS A 139 -37.22 -6.94 -29.70
N ILE A 140 -36.27 -7.88 -29.48
CA ILE A 140 -35.36 -8.35 -30.54
C ILE A 140 -36.14 -9.07 -31.65
N ARG A 141 -37.10 -9.93 -31.28
CA ARG A 141 -37.89 -10.70 -32.25
C ARG A 141 -38.79 -9.82 -33.12
N ASP A 142 -39.35 -8.76 -32.53
CA ASP A 142 -40.23 -7.83 -33.24
C ASP A 142 -39.44 -6.96 -34.26
N GLY A 143 -38.10 -6.89 -34.13
CA GLY A 143 -37.18 -6.44 -35.19
C GLY A 143 -37.25 -4.95 -35.54
N GLY A 144 -37.84 -4.12 -34.66
CA GLY A 144 -38.07 -2.70 -34.89
C GLY A 144 -37.74 -1.83 -33.67
N LEU A 145 -38.68 -0.96 -33.31
CA LEU A 145 -38.55 0.04 -32.26
C LEU A 145 -38.39 -0.66 -30.88
N GLY A 146 -37.25 -0.45 -30.22
CA GLY A 146 -36.90 -1.12 -28.95
C GLY A 146 -35.91 -2.29 -29.07
N THR A 147 -35.46 -2.65 -30.27
CA THR A 147 -34.44 -3.69 -30.49
C THR A 147 -33.17 -3.43 -29.67
N TYR A 148 -32.71 -2.19 -29.60
CA TYR A 148 -31.50 -1.84 -28.83
C TYR A 148 -31.69 -2.07 -27.32
N THR A 149 -32.84 -1.66 -26.76
CA THR A 149 -33.21 -2.01 -25.38
C THR A 149 -33.20 -3.51 -25.15
N GLY A 150 -33.76 -4.27 -26.10
CA GLY A 150 -33.81 -5.72 -26.01
C GLY A 150 -32.42 -6.37 -25.95
N LEU A 151 -31.49 -5.88 -26.78
CA LEU A 151 -30.10 -6.36 -26.81
C LEU A 151 -29.36 -6.07 -25.50
N ILE A 152 -29.60 -4.92 -24.86
CA ILE A 152 -29.04 -4.63 -23.52
C ILE A 152 -29.58 -5.62 -22.49
N LEU A 153 -30.90 -5.85 -22.46
CA LEU A 153 -31.55 -6.71 -21.46
C LEU A 153 -31.19 -8.19 -21.61
N VAL A 154 -31.09 -8.70 -22.83
CA VAL A 154 -30.71 -10.11 -23.09
C VAL A 154 -29.23 -10.37 -22.79
N TRP A 155 -28.38 -9.35 -22.95
CA TRP A 155 -26.96 -9.46 -22.59
C TRP A 155 -26.71 -9.34 -21.09
N ALA A 156 -27.17 -8.26 -20.45
CA ALA A 156 -26.91 -8.01 -19.03
C ALA A 156 -27.77 -8.86 -18.09
N GLY A 157 -29.02 -9.15 -18.50
CA GLY A 157 -30.02 -9.82 -17.68
C GLY A 157 -29.58 -11.18 -17.13
N PRO A 158 -29.02 -12.11 -17.93
CA PRO A 158 -28.57 -13.41 -17.43
C PRO A 158 -27.51 -13.32 -16.33
N PHE A 159 -26.53 -12.40 -16.47
CA PHE A 159 -25.52 -12.17 -15.44
C PHE A 159 -26.13 -11.57 -14.18
N LEU A 160 -26.99 -10.56 -14.30
CA LEU A 160 -27.69 -9.96 -13.16
C LEU A 160 -28.59 -10.97 -12.43
N LEU A 161 -29.31 -11.82 -13.17
CA LEU A 161 -30.12 -12.91 -12.63
C LEU A 161 -29.26 -13.90 -11.85
N MET A 162 -28.11 -14.31 -12.41
CA MET A 162 -27.18 -15.23 -11.76
C MET A 162 -26.59 -14.60 -10.48
N LEU A 163 -26.04 -13.39 -10.57
CA LEU A 163 -25.43 -12.69 -9.43
C LEU A 163 -26.43 -12.42 -8.32
N TRP A 164 -27.66 -12.00 -8.67
CA TRP A 164 -28.76 -11.87 -7.72
C TRP A 164 -29.08 -13.21 -7.06
N SER A 165 -29.27 -14.27 -7.85
CA SER A 165 -29.64 -15.59 -7.33
C SER A 165 -28.62 -16.16 -6.35
N LEU A 166 -27.34 -15.82 -6.52
CA LEU A 166 -26.24 -16.28 -5.68
C LEU A 166 -25.97 -15.38 -4.47
N ALA A 167 -26.19 -14.06 -4.58
CA ALA A 167 -25.75 -13.10 -3.57
C ALA A 167 -26.87 -12.19 -2.99
N TYR A 168 -28.16 -12.42 -3.31
CA TYR A 168 -29.26 -11.53 -2.91
C TYR A 168 -29.28 -11.18 -1.41
N GLN A 169 -29.04 -12.15 -0.51
CA GLN A 169 -29.05 -11.88 0.94
C GLN A 169 -27.99 -10.86 1.31
N PHE A 170 -26.80 -11.03 0.76
CA PHE A 170 -25.65 -10.16 1.00
C PHE A 170 -25.83 -8.78 0.36
N ILE A 171 -26.38 -8.73 -0.86
CA ILE A 171 -26.71 -7.47 -1.57
C ILE A 171 -27.73 -6.64 -0.78
N ILE A 172 -28.76 -7.27 -0.21
CA ILE A 172 -29.82 -6.56 0.52
C ILE A 172 -29.39 -6.22 1.96
N ALA A 173 -28.59 -7.08 2.61
CA ALA A 173 -28.14 -6.86 3.98
C ALA A 173 -27.14 -5.71 4.09
N LEU A 174 -26.31 -5.50 3.06
CA LEU A 174 -25.28 -4.47 3.09
C LEU A 174 -25.86 -3.05 3.00
N PRO A 175 -25.19 -2.04 3.62
CA PRO A 175 -25.61 -0.65 3.54
C PRO A 175 -25.67 -0.14 2.10
N LEU A 176 -26.58 0.81 1.83
CA LEU A 176 -26.72 1.45 0.51
C LEU A 176 -25.45 2.15 0.01
N THR A 177 -24.54 2.51 0.92
CA THR A 177 -23.22 3.04 0.57
C THR A 177 -22.35 2.04 -0.18
N ASN A 178 -22.60 0.73 -0.02
CA ASN A 178 -21.81 -0.34 -0.64
C ASN A 178 -22.52 -0.91 -1.89
N THR A 179 -23.82 -0.67 -2.03
CA THR A 179 -24.67 -1.29 -3.06
C THR A 179 -25.18 -0.23 -4.04
N ALA A 180 -26.13 0.59 -3.62
CA ALA A 180 -26.78 1.59 -4.47
C ALA A 180 -25.83 2.73 -4.89
N LEU A 181 -25.09 3.32 -3.94
CA LEU A 181 -24.24 4.48 -4.20
C LEU A 181 -23.15 4.24 -5.26
N PRO A 182 -22.38 3.14 -5.22
CA PRO A 182 -21.39 2.84 -6.26
C PRO A 182 -22.01 2.45 -7.61
N ILE A 183 -23.32 2.21 -7.69
CA ILE A 183 -24.04 2.07 -8.97
C ILE A 183 -24.46 3.46 -9.46
N PHE A 184 -25.23 4.20 -8.65
CA PHE A 184 -25.86 5.44 -9.08
C PHE A 184 -24.87 6.58 -9.37
N LEU A 185 -23.81 6.73 -8.57
CA LEU A 185 -22.85 7.82 -8.73
C LEU A 185 -22.09 7.75 -10.07
N PRO A 186 -21.47 6.62 -10.47
CA PRO A 186 -20.84 6.51 -11.77
C PRO A 186 -21.87 6.47 -12.91
N THR A 187 -23.08 5.94 -12.70
CA THR A 187 -24.14 5.97 -13.72
C THR A 187 -24.54 7.42 -14.05
N LEU A 188 -24.85 8.23 -13.04
CA LEU A 188 -25.21 9.63 -13.23
C LEU A 188 -24.05 10.44 -13.86
N TYR A 189 -22.81 10.14 -13.46
CA TYR A 189 -21.64 10.75 -14.08
C TYR A 189 -21.52 10.40 -15.56
N LEU A 190 -21.69 9.13 -15.92
CA LEU A 190 -21.61 8.68 -17.32
C LEU A 190 -22.77 9.19 -18.16
N TRP A 191 -23.97 9.37 -17.60
CA TRP A 191 -25.08 10.04 -18.29
C TRP A 191 -24.71 11.46 -18.74
N VAL A 192 -24.01 12.22 -17.89
CA VAL A 192 -23.54 13.56 -18.24
C VAL A 192 -22.45 13.49 -19.32
N VAL A 193 -21.49 12.58 -19.18
CA VAL A 193 -20.39 12.42 -20.15
C VAL A 193 -20.93 12.00 -21.53
N ASP A 194 -21.87 11.07 -21.57
CA ASP A 194 -22.50 10.59 -22.80
C ASP A 194 -23.32 11.68 -23.49
N THR A 195 -24.12 12.44 -22.75
CA THR A 195 -24.86 13.61 -23.29
C THR A 195 -23.90 14.60 -23.98
N LEU A 196 -22.72 14.82 -23.40
CA LEU A 196 -21.70 15.72 -23.96
C LEU A 196 -21.01 15.13 -25.21
N ALA A 197 -20.86 13.81 -25.28
CA ALA A 197 -20.24 13.11 -26.41
C ALA A 197 -21.21 12.99 -27.60
N LEU A 198 -22.48 12.65 -27.36
CA LEU A 198 -23.53 12.61 -28.38
C LEU A 198 -23.74 13.98 -29.02
N ARG A 199 -23.78 15.06 -28.23
CA ARG A 199 -23.85 16.44 -28.76
C ARG A 199 -22.66 16.83 -29.65
N ARG A 200 -21.53 16.12 -29.54
CA ARG A 200 -20.33 16.31 -30.37
C ARG A 200 -20.25 15.34 -31.55
N GLY A 201 -21.21 14.42 -31.70
CA GLY A 201 -21.21 13.42 -32.76
C GLY A 201 -20.12 12.37 -32.64
N THR A 202 -19.64 12.08 -31.41
CA THR A 202 -18.53 11.13 -31.18
C THR A 202 -18.92 9.68 -31.55
N TRP A 203 -20.19 9.32 -31.39
CA TRP A 203 -20.78 8.09 -31.92
C TRP A 203 -22.22 8.35 -32.30
N VAL A 204 -22.75 7.52 -33.21
CA VAL A 204 -24.12 7.64 -33.71
C VAL A 204 -24.79 6.28 -33.60
N ILE A 205 -26.00 6.31 -33.06
CA ILE A 205 -26.83 5.12 -32.91
C ILE A 205 -28.01 5.24 -33.85
N SER A 206 -28.29 4.17 -34.59
CA SER A 206 -29.22 4.19 -35.72
C SER A 206 -30.65 4.56 -35.32
N THR A 207 -31.22 5.54 -36.03
CA THR A 207 -32.63 5.89 -35.91
C THR A 207 -33.51 4.75 -36.44
N GLY A 208 -34.37 4.18 -35.59
CA GLY A 208 -35.27 3.08 -35.95
C GLY A 208 -35.23 1.87 -35.01
N THR A 209 -34.16 1.72 -34.22
CA THR A 209 -34.01 0.63 -33.23
C THR A 209 -34.25 1.07 -31.78
N LYS A 210 -34.38 2.39 -31.56
CA LYS A 210 -34.60 3.07 -30.28
C LYS A 210 -36.01 3.64 -30.16
N TYR A 211 -36.48 3.83 -28.92
CA TYR A 211 -37.78 4.44 -28.60
C TYR A 211 -37.84 5.95 -28.89
N GLY A 212 -36.69 6.63 -28.92
CA GLY A 212 -36.63 8.09 -29.10
C GLY A 212 -37.12 8.88 -27.87
N VAL A 213 -37.29 8.21 -26.73
CA VAL A 213 -37.65 8.84 -25.45
C VAL A 213 -36.37 9.36 -24.80
N HIS A 214 -36.38 10.63 -24.42
CA HIS A 214 -35.25 11.29 -23.80
C HIS A 214 -35.52 11.54 -22.32
N LEU A 215 -34.58 11.16 -21.46
CA LEU A 215 -34.66 11.47 -20.02
C LEU A 215 -34.41 12.97 -19.79
N TRP A 216 -33.50 13.55 -20.56
CA TRP A 216 -33.32 14.97 -20.76
C TRP A 216 -32.71 15.23 -22.15
N ASP A 217 -32.59 16.51 -22.51
CA ASP A 217 -32.08 16.92 -23.83
C ASP A 217 -30.69 16.31 -24.15
N GLY A 218 -30.67 15.38 -25.11
CA GLY A 218 -29.46 14.66 -25.55
C GLY A 218 -29.11 13.38 -24.78
N LEU A 219 -29.97 12.87 -23.90
CA LEU A 219 -29.81 11.55 -23.25
C LEU A 219 -31.04 10.67 -23.46
N GLU A 220 -30.87 9.63 -24.26
CA GLU A 220 -31.92 8.64 -24.54
C GLU A 220 -32.07 7.63 -23.38
N VAL A 221 -33.28 7.09 -23.20
CA VAL A 221 -33.59 6.13 -22.12
C VAL A 221 -32.75 4.86 -22.24
N GLU A 222 -32.40 4.44 -23.45
CA GLU A 222 -31.57 3.26 -23.68
C GLU A 222 -30.12 3.45 -23.22
N GLU A 223 -29.52 4.61 -23.44
CA GLU A 223 -28.19 4.95 -22.92
C GLU A 223 -28.23 5.01 -21.39
N ALA A 224 -29.30 5.62 -20.86
CA ALA A 224 -29.50 5.69 -19.42
C ALA A 224 -29.56 4.28 -18.80
N LEU A 225 -30.30 3.36 -19.44
CA LEU A 225 -30.40 1.96 -19.07
C LEU A 225 -29.06 1.22 -19.23
N PHE A 226 -28.32 1.45 -20.31
CA PHE A 226 -27.02 0.83 -20.56
C PHE A 226 -26.02 1.14 -19.45
N PHE A 227 -25.84 2.42 -19.08
CA PHE A 227 -24.92 2.79 -18.00
C PHE A 227 -25.40 2.34 -16.62
N LEU A 228 -26.72 2.25 -16.40
CA LEU A 228 -27.26 1.67 -15.17
C LEU A 228 -26.96 0.16 -15.09
N ALA A 229 -27.22 -0.57 -16.16
CA ALA A 229 -27.03 -2.02 -16.24
C ALA A 229 -25.54 -2.40 -16.10
N THR A 230 -24.65 -1.71 -16.81
CA THR A 230 -23.20 -1.97 -16.76
C THR A 230 -22.61 -1.70 -15.37
N ASN A 231 -22.95 -0.58 -14.72
CA ASN A 231 -22.50 -0.33 -13.34
C ASN A 231 -23.13 -1.30 -12.33
N ALA A 232 -24.39 -1.71 -12.53
CA ALA A 232 -25.01 -2.74 -11.70
C ALA A 232 -24.29 -4.09 -11.85
N LEU A 233 -23.89 -4.50 -13.06
CA LEU A 233 -23.09 -5.71 -13.30
C LEU A 233 -21.77 -5.66 -12.55
N ILE A 234 -21.04 -4.54 -12.65
CA ILE A 234 -19.74 -4.37 -11.98
C ILE A 234 -19.91 -4.47 -10.47
N VAL A 235 -20.86 -3.73 -9.89
CA VAL A 235 -21.08 -3.71 -8.43
C VAL A 235 -21.63 -5.05 -7.92
N PHE A 236 -22.55 -5.71 -8.63
CA PHE A 236 -23.03 -7.03 -8.25
C PHE A 236 -21.93 -8.09 -8.36
N GLY A 237 -21.05 -7.99 -9.35
CA GLY A 237 -19.83 -8.81 -9.43
C GLY A 237 -18.89 -8.60 -8.24
N GLN A 238 -18.67 -7.34 -7.85
CA GLN A 238 -17.89 -6.98 -6.66
C GLN A 238 -18.51 -7.55 -5.37
N LEU A 239 -19.84 -7.46 -5.23
CA LEU A 239 -20.58 -7.96 -4.07
C LEU A 239 -20.59 -9.49 -4.00
N ALA A 240 -20.75 -10.18 -5.13
CA ALA A 240 -20.66 -11.64 -5.17
C ALA A 240 -19.26 -12.13 -4.78
N PHE A 241 -18.21 -11.44 -5.22
CA PHE A 241 -16.84 -11.73 -4.82
C PHE A 241 -16.61 -11.47 -3.33
N ASP A 242 -17.10 -10.36 -2.77
CA ASP A 242 -17.01 -10.09 -1.32
C ASP A 242 -17.84 -11.06 -0.48
N ASN A 243 -18.99 -11.54 -0.99
CA ASN A 243 -19.77 -12.59 -0.35
C ASN A 243 -18.94 -13.89 -0.28
N ALA A 244 -18.33 -14.30 -1.39
CA ALA A 244 -17.45 -15.46 -1.43
C ALA A 244 -16.28 -15.34 -0.43
N LEU A 245 -15.61 -14.18 -0.38
CA LEU A 245 -14.54 -13.93 0.59
C LEU A 245 -15.04 -13.92 2.04
N ALA A 246 -16.20 -13.30 2.29
CA ALA A 246 -16.79 -13.26 3.62
C ALA A 246 -17.08 -14.68 4.11
N VAL A 247 -17.68 -15.53 3.28
CA VAL A 247 -17.91 -16.96 3.61
C VAL A 247 -16.58 -17.69 3.84
N LEU A 248 -15.63 -17.52 2.92
CA LEU A 248 -14.33 -18.18 2.97
C LEU A 248 -13.54 -17.87 4.25
N TYR A 249 -13.52 -16.60 4.67
CA TYR A 249 -12.72 -16.14 5.81
C TYR A 249 -13.44 -16.21 7.16
N THR A 250 -14.75 -16.41 7.18
CA THR A 250 -15.54 -16.42 8.43
C THR A 250 -15.60 -17.80 9.08
N PHE A 251 -15.64 -18.87 8.27
CA PHE A 251 -15.97 -20.22 8.74
C PHE A 251 -14.78 -21.19 8.65
N PRO A 252 -13.91 -21.22 9.68
CA PRO A 252 -12.72 -22.09 9.68
C PRO A 252 -13.06 -23.60 9.68
N SER A 253 -14.26 -23.99 10.14
CA SER A 253 -14.74 -25.38 10.08
C SER A 253 -15.03 -25.87 8.67
N MET A 254 -15.34 -24.97 7.75
CA MET A 254 -15.59 -25.28 6.34
C MET A 254 -14.37 -25.01 5.46
N PHE A 255 -13.57 -24.01 5.83
CA PHE A 255 -12.40 -23.56 5.11
C PHE A 255 -11.24 -23.34 6.09
N THR A 256 -10.44 -24.39 6.30
CA THR A 256 -9.24 -24.34 7.14
C THR A 256 -8.14 -23.55 6.44
N ASP A 257 -7.56 -22.56 7.13
CA ASP A 257 -6.43 -21.73 6.70
C ASP A 257 -6.47 -21.30 5.22
N PRO A 258 -7.51 -20.52 4.84
CA PRO A 258 -7.72 -20.15 3.46
C PRO A 258 -6.62 -19.22 2.94
N SER A 259 -6.18 -19.45 1.69
CA SER A 259 -5.25 -18.55 1.00
C SER A 259 -5.77 -17.10 0.98
N LEU A 260 -4.87 -16.16 1.25
CA LEU A 260 -5.13 -14.72 1.14
C LEU A 260 -5.40 -14.27 -0.31
N LEU A 261 -4.95 -15.06 -1.30
CA LEU A 261 -5.28 -14.92 -2.71
C LEU A 261 -5.95 -16.23 -3.16
N PRO A 262 -7.27 -16.38 -2.94
CA PRO A 262 -7.97 -17.62 -3.25
C PRO A 262 -8.09 -17.82 -4.76
N SER A 263 -8.09 -19.09 -5.19
CA SER A 263 -8.34 -19.43 -6.59
C SER A 263 -9.80 -19.17 -6.97
N PRO A 264 -10.11 -18.95 -8.26
CA PRO A 264 -11.50 -18.81 -8.72
C PRO A 264 -12.39 -19.98 -8.31
N VAL A 265 -11.85 -21.21 -8.32
CA VAL A 265 -12.58 -22.42 -7.91
C VAL A 265 -12.97 -22.37 -6.43
N LEU A 266 -12.05 -21.90 -5.58
CA LEU A 266 -12.31 -21.77 -4.15
C LEU A 266 -13.36 -20.67 -3.87
N LEU A 267 -13.29 -19.56 -4.59
CA LEU A 267 -14.30 -18.50 -4.52
C LEU A 267 -15.68 -18.97 -4.95
N ILE A 268 -15.77 -19.73 -6.04
CA ILE A 268 -17.04 -20.33 -6.50
C ILE A 268 -17.58 -21.31 -5.45
N ARG A 269 -16.73 -22.17 -4.88
CA ARG A 269 -17.12 -23.09 -3.81
C ARG A 269 -17.66 -22.35 -2.59
N ALA A 270 -17.01 -21.27 -2.18
CA ALA A 270 -17.47 -20.43 -1.08
C ALA A 270 -18.82 -19.76 -1.40
N LEU A 271 -18.96 -19.17 -2.59
CA LEU A 271 -20.20 -18.54 -3.05
C LEU A 271 -21.39 -19.51 -3.12
N LEU A 272 -21.15 -20.76 -3.50
CA LEU A 272 -22.17 -21.81 -3.60
C LEU A 272 -22.44 -22.53 -2.27
N THR A 273 -21.78 -22.12 -1.17
CA THR A 273 -22.00 -22.74 0.13
C THR A 273 -23.39 -22.37 0.66
N PRO A 274 -24.28 -23.35 0.93
CA PRO A 274 -25.62 -23.06 1.40
C PRO A 274 -25.61 -22.32 2.74
N CYS A 275 -26.42 -21.27 2.87
CA CYS A 275 -26.55 -20.47 4.09
C CYS A 275 -27.01 -21.31 5.29
N ALA A 276 -27.69 -22.44 5.06
CA ALA A 276 -28.04 -23.40 6.10
C ALA A 276 -26.83 -24.08 6.77
N LYS A 277 -25.62 -23.99 6.19
CA LYS A 277 -24.37 -24.48 6.77
C LYS A 277 -23.58 -23.42 7.54
N TYR A 278 -24.03 -22.16 7.49
CA TYR A 278 -23.35 -21.09 8.21
C TYR A 278 -23.50 -21.29 9.72
N ASP A 279 -22.42 -21.00 10.44
CA ASP A 279 -22.41 -21.03 11.90
C ASP A 279 -22.97 -19.70 12.46
N ASP A 280 -24.19 -19.75 12.97
CA ASP A 280 -24.88 -18.63 13.62
C ASP A 280 -24.08 -18.04 14.78
N ALA A 281 -23.44 -18.90 15.57
CA ALA A 281 -22.68 -18.47 16.73
C ALA A 281 -21.48 -17.64 16.27
N ARG A 282 -20.78 -18.08 15.21
CA ARG A 282 -19.63 -17.37 14.62
C ARG A 282 -20.01 -15.98 14.12
N ILE A 283 -21.09 -15.85 13.35
CA ILE A 283 -21.55 -14.55 12.84
C ILE A 283 -21.94 -13.63 14.01
N LYS A 284 -22.70 -14.15 14.97
CA LYS A 284 -23.13 -13.40 16.16
C LYS A 284 -21.94 -12.89 16.98
N GLY A 285 -20.93 -13.74 17.21
CA GLY A 285 -19.73 -13.33 17.96
C GLY A 285 -18.92 -12.24 17.26
N LEU A 286 -18.78 -12.31 15.93
CA LEU A 286 -18.16 -11.24 15.14
C LEU A 286 -18.97 -9.93 15.21
N SER A 287 -20.30 -10.01 15.14
CA SER A 287 -21.17 -8.84 15.29
C SER A 287 -21.00 -8.19 16.66
N GLU A 288 -21.04 -8.98 17.73
CA GLU A 288 -20.83 -8.50 19.09
C GLU A 288 -19.42 -7.92 19.29
N ALA A 289 -18.38 -8.50 18.68
CA ALA A 289 -17.02 -7.99 18.73
C ALA A 289 -16.93 -6.60 18.06
N VAL A 290 -17.54 -6.42 16.88
CA VAL A 290 -17.61 -5.13 16.18
C VAL A 290 -18.37 -4.10 17.03
N ASP A 291 -19.50 -4.47 17.63
CA ASP A 291 -20.31 -3.58 18.45
C ASP A 291 -19.61 -3.20 19.76
N ARG A 292 -18.86 -4.11 20.37
CA ARG A 292 -18.02 -3.84 21.55
C ARG A 292 -16.93 -2.83 21.18
N LEU A 293 -16.20 -3.05 20.09
CA LEU A 293 -15.15 -2.12 19.63
C LEU A 293 -15.70 -0.73 19.30
N LYS A 294 -16.79 -0.67 18.53
CA LYS A 294 -17.43 0.59 18.12
C LYS A 294 -17.89 1.43 19.32
N ARG A 295 -18.39 0.78 20.38
CA ARG A 295 -18.83 1.45 21.61
C ARG A 295 -17.66 1.90 22.49
N LYS A 296 -16.60 1.10 22.61
CA LYS A 296 -15.51 1.33 23.59
C LYS A 296 -14.35 2.15 23.02
N SER A 297 -14.03 2.01 21.72
CA SER A 297 -12.95 2.80 21.10
C SER A 297 -13.25 3.19 19.67
N ARG A 298 -13.62 4.47 19.49
CA ARG A 298 -13.80 5.06 18.16
C ARG A 298 -12.50 5.14 17.35
N SER A 299 -11.35 5.32 18.01
CA SER A 299 -10.05 5.37 17.34
C SER A 299 -9.69 4.01 16.75
N PHE A 300 -9.78 2.95 17.56
CA PHE A 300 -9.49 1.59 17.10
C PHE A 300 -10.55 1.06 16.13
N TYR A 301 -11.83 1.44 16.27
CA TYR A 301 -12.85 1.10 15.28
C TYR A 301 -12.51 1.63 13.88
N LEU A 302 -12.12 2.91 13.77
CA LEU A 302 -11.71 3.49 12.49
C LEU A 302 -10.41 2.86 11.96
N ALA A 303 -9.43 2.63 12.83
CA ALA A 303 -8.18 1.98 12.43
C ALA A 303 -8.41 0.54 11.96
N SER A 304 -9.36 -0.19 12.57
CA SER A 304 -9.68 -1.58 12.19
C SER A 304 -10.08 -1.71 10.72
N ALA A 305 -10.70 -0.68 10.12
CA ALA A 305 -11.11 -0.67 8.72
C ALA A 305 -9.92 -0.71 7.73
N THR A 306 -8.71 -0.42 8.20
CA THR A 306 -7.50 -0.49 7.38
C THR A 306 -6.92 -1.88 7.28
N PHE A 307 -7.25 -2.77 8.23
CA PHE A 307 -6.81 -4.17 8.21
C PHE A 307 -7.65 -4.96 7.19
N PRO A 308 -7.03 -5.62 6.19
CA PRO A 308 -7.76 -6.40 5.22
C PRO A 308 -7.96 -7.86 5.67
N GLY A 309 -8.93 -8.52 5.06
CA GLY A 309 -9.06 -9.99 5.09
C GLY A 309 -9.28 -10.59 6.49
N PRO A 310 -8.82 -11.83 6.73
CA PRO A 310 -9.13 -12.57 7.94
C PRO A 310 -8.40 -12.05 9.19
N LEU A 311 -7.26 -11.36 9.03
CA LEU A 311 -6.57 -10.70 10.15
C LEU A 311 -7.49 -9.71 10.90
N ARG A 312 -8.32 -8.96 10.16
CA ARG A 312 -9.29 -8.03 10.78
C ARG A 312 -10.28 -8.76 11.69
N ALA A 313 -10.73 -9.95 11.30
CA ALA A 313 -11.64 -10.75 12.09
C ALA A 313 -10.98 -11.22 13.39
N ASP A 314 -9.77 -11.75 13.31
CA ASP A 314 -9.04 -12.24 14.49
C ASP A 314 -8.67 -11.10 15.46
N LEU A 315 -8.28 -9.92 14.95
CA LEU A 315 -8.03 -8.74 15.77
C LEU A 315 -9.29 -8.23 16.48
N LEU A 316 -10.46 -8.26 15.80
CA LEU A 316 -11.74 -7.89 16.41
C LEU A 316 -12.11 -8.86 17.55
N LEU A 317 -11.90 -10.16 17.35
CA LEU A 317 -12.17 -11.19 18.35
C LEU A 317 -11.22 -11.10 19.54
N LEU A 318 -9.93 -10.90 19.29
CA LEU A 318 -8.92 -10.65 20.32
C LEU A 318 -9.29 -9.42 21.17
N TYR A 319 -9.60 -8.29 20.53
CA TYR A 319 -10.05 -7.09 21.22
C TYR A 319 -11.31 -7.37 22.06
N SER A 320 -12.27 -8.11 21.51
CA SER A 320 -13.49 -8.47 22.21
C SER A 320 -13.22 -9.34 23.43
N PHE A 321 -12.28 -10.29 23.36
CA PHE A 321 -11.86 -11.08 24.50
C PHE A 321 -11.22 -10.20 25.58
N CYS A 322 -10.21 -9.40 25.23
CA CYS A 322 -9.52 -8.52 26.19
C CYS A 322 -10.52 -7.59 26.89
N ARG A 323 -11.48 -7.01 26.14
CA ARG A 323 -12.49 -6.14 26.74
C ARG A 323 -13.49 -6.88 27.61
N VAL A 324 -13.84 -8.13 27.27
CA VAL A 324 -14.72 -8.95 28.11
C VAL A 324 -14.03 -9.33 29.42
N ALA A 325 -12.76 -9.69 29.37
CA ALA A 325 -11.95 -10.01 30.54
C ALA A 325 -11.84 -8.80 31.48
N ASP A 326 -11.46 -7.64 30.92
CA ASP A 326 -11.41 -6.35 31.61
C ASP A 326 -12.77 -5.96 32.24
N ASP A 327 -13.87 -6.04 31.46
CA ASP A 327 -15.21 -5.75 31.98
C ASP A 327 -15.66 -6.71 33.10
N LEU A 328 -15.22 -7.98 33.12
CA LEU A 328 -15.58 -8.94 34.17
C LEU A 328 -14.90 -8.59 35.50
N VAL A 329 -13.64 -8.12 35.43
CA VAL A 329 -12.88 -7.72 36.62
C VAL A 329 -13.32 -6.34 37.11
N ASP A 330 -13.41 -5.34 36.23
CA ASP A 330 -13.71 -3.96 36.61
C ASP A 330 -15.17 -3.75 37.08
N ASN A 331 -16.13 -4.52 36.58
CA ASN A 331 -17.54 -4.40 37.00
C ASN A 331 -17.92 -5.39 38.12
N ALA A 332 -16.96 -6.12 38.69
CA ALA A 332 -17.21 -6.98 39.84
C ALA A 332 -17.63 -6.13 41.05
N SER A 333 -18.58 -6.63 41.85
CA SER A 333 -19.11 -5.91 43.00
C SER A 333 -18.14 -5.93 44.18
N THR A 334 -17.29 -6.96 44.26
CA THR A 334 -16.30 -7.16 45.33
C THR A 334 -14.97 -7.65 44.78
N SER A 335 -13.90 -7.46 45.56
CA SER A 335 -12.56 -8.00 45.25
C SER A 335 -12.56 -9.52 45.11
N ASP A 336 -13.33 -10.23 45.94
CA ASP A 336 -13.45 -11.68 45.91
C ASP A 336 -14.11 -12.16 44.61
N GLU A 337 -15.14 -11.45 44.16
CA GLU A 337 -15.79 -11.73 42.88
C GLU A 337 -14.80 -11.52 41.72
N ALA A 338 -14.03 -10.43 41.73
CA ALA A 338 -13.02 -10.16 40.71
C ALA A 338 -11.91 -11.24 40.69
N ARG A 339 -11.41 -11.65 41.85
CA ARG A 339 -10.45 -12.77 41.99
C ARG A 339 -11.02 -14.08 41.47
N ALA A 340 -12.30 -14.35 41.74
CA ALA A 340 -12.98 -15.52 41.21
C ALA A 340 -13.11 -15.47 39.67
N TRP A 341 -13.36 -14.30 39.08
CA TRP A 341 -13.36 -14.13 37.62
C TRP A 341 -11.99 -14.39 37.01
N ILE A 342 -10.91 -13.88 37.60
CA ILE A 342 -9.54 -14.16 37.15
C ILE A 342 -9.24 -15.66 37.24
N ALA A 343 -9.58 -16.32 38.34
CA ALA A 343 -9.38 -17.76 38.51
C ALA A 343 -10.16 -18.59 37.47
N LYS A 344 -11.41 -18.22 37.18
CA LYS A 344 -12.21 -18.85 36.11
C LYS A 344 -11.58 -18.65 34.72
N MET A 345 -11.07 -17.45 34.42
CA MET A 345 -10.38 -17.18 33.15
C MET A 345 -9.09 -17.98 33.03
N ARG A 346 -8.27 -18.05 34.08
CA ARG A 346 -7.05 -18.87 34.12
C ARG A 346 -7.36 -20.35 33.90
N LYS A 347 -8.41 -20.86 34.55
CA LYS A 347 -8.91 -22.24 34.34
C LYS A 347 -9.36 -22.45 32.89
N PHE A 348 -10.09 -21.51 32.31
CA PHE A 348 -10.47 -21.54 30.89
C PHE A 348 -9.24 -21.59 29.97
N LEU A 349 -8.25 -20.72 30.16
CA LEU A 349 -7.02 -20.69 29.36
C LEU A 349 -6.23 -21.99 29.49
N SER A 350 -6.06 -22.50 30.72
CA SER A 350 -5.41 -23.79 30.93
C SER A 350 -6.11 -24.93 30.18
N ASN A 351 -7.44 -24.93 30.17
CA ASN A 351 -8.23 -25.95 29.49
C ASN A 351 -8.23 -25.80 27.97
N VAL A 352 -8.25 -24.57 27.44
CA VAL A 352 -8.30 -24.33 25.98
C VAL A 352 -6.97 -24.65 25.29
N TYR A 353 -5.85 -24.52 26.01
CA TYR A 353 -4.52 -24.91 25.55
C TYR A 353 -4.14 -26.37 25.92
N SER A 354 -5.04 -27.11 26.57
CA SER A 354 -4.81 -28.53 26.90
C SER A 354 -5.27 -29.45 25.78
N ASP A 355 -4.35 -30.20 25.18
CA ASP A 355 -4.66 -31.22 24.17
C ASP A 355 -5.52 -32.39 24.71
N LYS A 356 -5.64 -32.51 26.04
CA LYS A 356 -6.34 -33.62 26.71
C LYS A 356 -7.85 -33.41 26.83
N LEU A 357 -8.33 -32.17 26.70
CA LEU A 357 -9.73 -31.83 26.92
C LEU A 357 -10.48 -31.69 25.58
N PRO A 358 -11.64 -32.36 25.41
CA PRO A 358 -12.45 -32.17 24.22
C PRO A 358 -13.05 -30.76 24.20
N LYS A 359 -13.20 -30.17 23.00
CA LYS A 359 -13.80 -28.84 22.82
C LYS A 359 -15.20 -28.70 23.45
N SER A 360 -15.96 -29.79 23.53
CA SER A 360 -17.27 -29.83 24.19
C SER A 360 -17.17 -29.59 25.70
N ALA A 361 -16.13 -30.07 26.38
CA ALA A 361 -15.94 -29.83 27.80
C ALA A 361 -15.61 -28.35 28.09
N VAL A 362 -14.78 -27.74 27.23
CA VAL A 362 -14.48 -26.29 27.30
C VAL A 362 -15.75 -25.46 27.07
N TYR A 363 -16.59 -25.87 26.11
CA TYR A 363 -17.88 -25.22 25.87
C TYR A 363 -18.79 -25.28 27.10
N THR A 364 -18.99 -26.47 27.69
CA THR A 364 -19.80 -26.64 28.90
C THR A 364 -19.28 -25.78 30.04
N GLN A 365 -17.96 -25.78 30.26
CA GLN A 365 -17.35 -24.94 31.28
C GLN A 365 -17.67 -23.45 31.06
N ILE A 366 -17.56 -22.95 29.82
CA ILE A 366 -17.87 -21.54 29.55
C ILE A 366 -19.32 -21.22 29.88
N CYS A 367 -20.24 -22.13 29.53
CA CYS A 367 -21.66 -21.97 29.82
C CYS A 367 -21.98 -21.94 31.32
N ASP A 368 -21.29 -22.76 32.10
CA ASP A 368 -21.48 -22.86 33.55
C ASP A 368 -20.79 -21.71 34.31
N ASP A 369 -19.56 -21.38 33.93
CA ASP A 369 -18.69 -20.47 34.68
C ASP A 369 -18.99 -18.99 34.36
N PHE A 370 -19.43 -18.65 33.14
CA PHE A 370 -19.53 -17.26 32.63
C PHE A 370 -20.95 -16.85 32.19
N PRO A 371 -21.27 -15.54 32.23
CA PRO A 371 -22.57 -15.05 31.75
C PRO A 371 -22.78 -15.25 30.23
N PRO A 372 -24.02 -15.52 29.77
CA PRO A 372 -24.31 -15.74 28.35
C PRO A 372 -23.86 -14.63 27.40
N SER A 373 -23.87 -13.38 27.87
CA SER A 373 -23.43 -12.21 27.09
C SER A 373 -21.92 -12.16 26.81
N LYS A 374 -21.14 -13.03 27.47
CA LYS A 374 -19.67 -13.10 27.39
C LYS A 374 -19.17 -14.34 26.64
N HIS A 375 -20.02 -15.36 26.48
CA HIS A 375 -19.65 -16.66 25.88
C HIS A 375 -18.98 -16.52 24.50
N SER A 376 -19.51 -15.65 23.64
CA SER A 376 -19.00 -15.49 22.27
C SER A 376 -17.55 -15.02 22.22
N ALA A 377 -17.12 -14.15 23.14
CA ALA A 377 -15.76 -13.62 23.18
C ALA A 377 -14.75 -14.69 23.62
N LEU A 378 -15.17 -15.60 24.50
CA LEU A 378 -14.35 -16.72 24.98
C LEU A 378 -14.27 -17.83 23.92
N LEU A 379 -15.41 -18.26 23.40
CA LEU A 379 -15.51 -19.36 22.43
C LEU A 379 -14.85 -19.07 21.09
N GLN A 380 -14.68 -17.80 20.74
CA GLN A 380 -14.17 -17.38 19.44
C GLN A 380 -12.80 -16.72 19.49
N LEU A 381 -12.15 -16.71 20.65
CA LEU A 381 -10.76 -16.31 20.77
C LEU A 381 -9.90 -17.19 19.83
N PRO A 382 -9.03 -16.62 18.97
CA PRO A 382 -8.21 -17.38 18.02
C PRO A 382 -7.01 -18.05 18.70
N VAL A 383 -7.26 -18.89 19.71
CA VAL A 383 -6.26 -19.55 20.57
C VAL A 383 -5.23 -20.37 19.80
N THR A 384 -5.60 -20.97 18.67
CA THR A 384 -4.69 -21.77 17.83
C THR A 384 -3.62 -20.92 17.12
N LYS A 385 -3.73 -19.60 17.20
CA LYS A 385 -2.85 -18.61 16.53
C LYS A 385 -2.14 -17.70 17.53
N LEU A 386 -2.32 -17.95 18.83
CA LEU A 386 -1.84 -17.11 19.92
C LEU A 386 -1.07 -17.96 20.92
N SER A 387 0.02 -17.41 21.43
CA SER A 387 0.75 -18.01 22.54
C SER A 387 -0.05 -17.90 23.85
N PRO A 388 0.04 -18.87 24.77
CA PRO A 388 -0.67 -18.80 26.05
C PRO A 388 -0.11 -17.74 27.00
N GLU A 389 1.22 -17.49 27.01
CA GLU A 389 1.85 -16.62 28.01
C GLU A 389 1.33 -15.17 27.97
N PRO A 390 1.18 -14.49 26.81
CA PRO A 390 0.62 -13.13 26.79
C PRO A 390 -0.81 -13.02 27.34
N LEU A 391 -1.61 -14.08 27.20
CA LEU A 391 -2.97 -14.13 27.76
C LEU A 391 -2.91 -14.29 29.29
N GLU A 392 -2.02 -15.13 29.81
CA GLU A 392 -1.80 -15.28 31.25
C GLU A 392 -1.22 -14.00 31.86
N ASP A 393 -0.31 -13.34 31.14
CA ASP A 393 0.30 -12.09 31.54
C ASP A 393 -0.71 -10.95 31.64
N LEU A 394 -1.69 -10.92 30.74
CA LEU A 394 -2.83 -10.02 30.84
C LEU A 394 -3.64 -10.28 32.13
N LEU A 395 -3.84 -11.54 32.51
CA LEU A 395 -4.52 -11.88 33.77
C LEU A 395 -3.72 -11.44 35.00
N ARG A 396 -2.38 -11.58 34.98
CA ARG A 396 -1.50 -11.03 36.02
C ARG A 396 -1.63 -9.50 36.12
N GLY A 397 -1.83 -8.81 34.99
CA GLY A 397 -2.15 -7.39 34.96
C GLY A 397 -3.44 -7.04 35.72
N PHE A 398 -4.50 -7.83 35.55
CA PHE A 398 -5.74 -7.65 36.31
C PHE A 398 -5.57 -7.92 37.81
N GLU A 399 -4.70 -8.87 38.20
CA GLU A 399 -4.35 -9.08 39.61
C GLU A 399 -3.66 -7.85 40.21
N MET A 400 -2.80 -7.16 39.44
CA MET A 400 -2.23 -5.88 39.84
C MET A 400 -3.33 -4.83 40.05
N ASP A 401 -4.31 -4.71 39.15
CA ASP A 401 -5.41 -3.75 39.31
C ASP A 401 -6.23 -3.97 40.60
N LEU A 402 -6.39 -5.22 41.05
CA LEU A 402 -7.08 -5.52 42.31
C LEU A 402 -6.26 -5.16 43.54
N ALA A 403 -4.93 -5.27 43.46
CA ALA A 403 -4.03 -4.94 44.57
C ALA A 403 -4.06 -3.46 44.96
N PHE A 404 -4.57 -2.56 44.09
CA PHE A 404 -4.81 -1.15 44.45
C PHE A 404 -5.79 -0.95 45.61
N GLN A 405 -6.67 -1.91 45.88
CA GLN A 405 -7.60 -1.85 47.02
C GLN A 405 -6.88 -2.01 48.37
N GLU A 406 -5.72 -2.65 48.38
CA GLU A 406 -4.91 -2.88 49.57
C GLU A 406 -3.90 -1.75 49.83
N GLY A 407 -3.69 -0.88 48.83
CA GLY A 407 -2.83 0.29 48.92
C GLY A 407 -2.11 0.62 47.61
N PRO A 408 -1.19 1.60 47.62
CA PRO A 408 -0.45 1.97 46.43
C PRO A 408 0.57 0.90 46.02
N ILE A 409 0.43 0.37 44.80
CA ILE A 409 1.31 -0.69 44.29
C ILE A 409 2.44 -0.18 43.37
N ILE A 410 2.25 0.95 42.69
CA ILE A 410 3.23 1.49 41.74
C ILE A 410 4.24 2.35 42.50
N ARG A 411 5.31 1.75 43.02
CA ARG A 411 6.30 2.45 43.85
C ARG A 411 7.30 3.21 43.00
N THR A 412 7.68 2.62 41.86
CA THR A 412 8.74 3.09 40.97
C THR A 412 8.28 3.16 39.52
N ALA A 413 9.10 3.76 38.65
CA ALA A 413 8.87 3.77 37.21
C ALA A 413 8.93 2.35 36.60
N GLU A 414 9.70 1.44 37.20
CA GLU A 414 9.77 0.05 36.77
C GLU A 414 8.46 -0.70 37.06
N ASP A 415 7.85 -0.49 38.23
CA ASP A 415 6.54 -1.08 38.54
C ASP A 415 5.47 -0.61 37.55
N LEU A 416 5.54 0.67 37.14
CA LEU A 416 4.66 1.22 36.11
C LEU A 416 4.92 0.57 34.74
N HIS A 417 6.19 0.33 34.40
CA HIS A 417 6.57 -0.35 33.16
C HIS A 417 6.02 -1.78 33.13
N VAL A 418 6.25 -2.57 34.18
CA VAL A 418 5.74 -3.94 34.32
C VAL A 418 4.21 -3.94 34.23
N TYR A 419 3.52 -3.03 34.92
CA TYR A 419 2.07 -2.92 34.79
C TYR A 419 1.64 -2.68 33.34
N ALA A 420 2.26 -1.70 32.68
CA ALA A 420 1.93 -1.33 31.29
C ALA A 420 2.23 -2.46 30.29
N GLU A 421 3.31 -3.20 30.51
CA GLU A 421 3.65 -4.40 29.76
C GLU A 421 2.54 -5.44 29.87
N ARG A 422 2.09 -5.77 31.10
CA ARG A 422 1.07 -6.78 31.36
C ARG A 422 -0.28 -6.45 30.75
N VAL A 423 -0.76 -5.20 30.87
CA VAL A 423 -2.13 -4.82 30.43
C VAL A 423 -2.23 -4.35 28.97
N ALA A 424 -1.12 -3.95 28.36
CA ALA A 424 -1.12 -3.42 26.99
C ALA A 424 0.01 -3.96 26.09
N GLY A 425 1.21 -4.16 26.64
CA GLY A 425 2.32 -4.78 25.92
C GLY A 425 1.99 -6.18 25.41
N THR A 426 1.41 -7.02 26.26
CA THR A 426 0.92 -8.37 25.93
C THR A 426 -0.12 -8.35 24.81
N VAL A 427 -1.04 -7.37 24.81
CA VAL A 427 -2.05 -7.20 23.77
C VAL A 427 -1.40 -6.85 22.43
N ALA A 428 -0.39 -5.98 22.44
CA ALA A 428 0.37 -5.65 21.25
C ALA A 428 1.16 -6.86 20.72
N GLN A 429 1.75 -7.67 21.62
CA GLN A 429 2.39 -8.95 21.26
C GLN A 429 1.40 -9.88 20.56
N MET A 430 0.23 -10.13 21.13
CA MET A 430 -0.80 -10.98 20.52
C MET A 430 -1.26 -10.45 19.15
N CYS A 431 -1.35 -9.13 18.97
CA CYS A 431 -1.65 -8.53 17.68
C CYS A 431 -0.57 -8.84 16.63
N ILE A 432 0.71 -8.84 17.02
CA ILE A 432 1.83 -9.16 16.14
C ILE A 432 1.91 -10.65 15.83
N GLU A 433 1.61 -11.52 16.79
CA GLU A 433 1.49 -12.97 16.56
C GLU A 433 0.44 -13.27 15.48
N LEU A 434 -0.74 -12.64 15.55
CA LEU A 434 -1.76 -12.75 14.50
C LEU A 434 -1.29 -12.22 13.14
N ILE A 435 -0.46 -11.16 13.12
CA ILE A 435 0.13 -10.64 11.89
C ILE A 435 1.08 -11.67 11.26
N PHE A 436 2.00 -12.25 12.04
CA PHE A 436 2.94 -13.24 11.53
C PHE A 436 2.26 -14.55 11.12
N TYR A 437 1.18 -14.91 11.79
CA TYR A 437 0.36 -16.06 11.40
C TYR A 437 -0.24 -15.88 9.99
N TRP A 438 -0.86 -14.72 9.71
CA TRP A 438 -1.50 -14.48 8.41
C TRP A 438 -0.52 -14.08 7.31
N TYR A 439 0.59 -13.45 7.68
CA TYR A 439 1.60 -12.99 6.73
C TYR A 439 2.97 -13.56 7.13
N PRO A 440 3.23 -14.85 6.80
CA PRO A 440 4.50 -15.48 7.08
C PRO A 440 5.66 -14.67 6.50
N SER A 441 6.69 -14.47 7.32
CA SER A 441 7.86 -13.68 6.96
C SER A 441 9.07 -14.59 6.80
N ALA A 442 9.97 -14.26 5.87
CA ALA A 442 11.26 -14.92 5.71
C ALA A 442 12.31 -14.47 6.76
N LEU A 443 11.91 -13.63 7.72
CA LEU A 443 12.76 -13.15 8.81
C LEU A 443 13.12 -14.30 9.75
N ALA A 444 14.36 -14.29 10.26
CA ALA A 444 14.81 -15.25 11.25
C ALA A 444 14.00 -15.13 12.55
N THR A 445 13.89 -16.22 13.32
CA THR A 445 13.12 -16.26 14.57
C THR A 445 13.54 -15.17 15.56
N GLU A 446 14.84 -14.90 15.69
CA GLU A 446 15.36 -13.83 16.55
C GLU A 446 14.86 -12.44 16.11
N GLU A 447 14.76 -12.20 14.80
CA GLU A 447 14.24 -10.94 14.30
C GLU A 447 12.73 -10.80 14.54
N GLN A 448 11.99 -11.89 14.42
CA GLN A 448 10.56 -11.92 14.76
C GLN A 448 10.35 -11.62 16.24
N HIS A 449 11.14 -12.25 17.12
CA HIS A 449 11.13 -11.95 18.55
C HIS A 449 11.44 -10.47 18.83
N ALA A 450 12.48 -9.90 18.20
CA ALA A 450 12.80 -8.49 18.36
C ALA A 450 11.64 -7.56 17.93
N ILE A 451 10.89 -7.92 16.88
CA ILE A 451 9.70 -7.19 16.44
C ILE A 451 8.56 -7.32 17.46
N VAL A 452 8.35 -8.52 18.00
CA VAL A 452 7.35 -8.76 19.06
C VAL A 452 7.69 -7.94 20.32
N THR A 453 8.95 -7.94 20.76
CA THR A 453 9.42 -7.11 21.89
C THR A 453 9.21 -5.62 21.62
N ALA A 454 9.53 -5.14 20.42
CA ALA A 454 9.25 -3.75 20.06
C ALA A 454 7.73 -3.45 20.04
N GLY A 455 6.91 -4.42 19.66
CA GLY A 455 5.45 -4.34 19.79
C GLY A 455 4.98 -4.22 21.23
N ASN A 456 5.54 -5.01 22.14
CA ASN A 456 5.28 -4.91 23.57
C ASN A 456 5.60 -3.49 24.07
N ASN A 457 6.80 -2.97 23.75
CA ASN A 457 7.18 -1.58 24.07
C ASN A 457 6.22 -0.55 23.46
N MET A 458 5.72 -0.77 22.25
CA MET A 458 4.68 0.07 21.66
C MET A 458 3.40 0.06 22.51
N GLY A 459 2.96 -1.12 22.99
CA GLY A 459 1.84 -1.26 23.91
C GLY A 459 2.05 -0.47 25.21
N VAL A 460 3.24 -0.54 25.80
CA VAL A 460 3.64 0.27 26.96
C VAL A 460 3.47 1.76 26.69
N ALA A 461 4.00 2.26 25.57
CA ALA A 461 3.88 3.67 25.18
C ALA A 461 2.40 4.10 25.06
N LEU A 462 1.55 3.27 24.45
CA LEU A 462 0.11 3.54 24.36
C LEU A 462 -0.56 3.56 25.74
N GLN A 463 -0.13 2.70 26.65
CA GLN A 463 -0.68 2.67 28.02
C GLN A 463 -0.23 3.86 28.85
N TYR A 464 1.00 4.35 28.69
CA TYR A 464 1.43 5.60 29.33
C TYR A 464 0.60 6.79 28.85
N VAL A 465 0.28 6.87 27.55
CA VAL A 465 -0.66 7.88 27.02
C VAL A 465 -2.06 7.70 27.62
N ASN A 466 -2.52 6.47 27.82
CA ASN A 466 -3.80 6.16 28.45
C ASN A 466 -3.85 6.69 29.89
N ILE A 467 -2.87 6.31 30.72
CA ILE A 467 -2.75 6.77 32.11
C ILE A 467 -2.64 8.29 32.17
N ALA A 468 -1.82 8.91 31.32
CA ALA A 468 -1.68 10.37 31.27
C ALA A 468 -2.99 11.09 30.94
N ARG A 469 -3.84 10.47 30.09
CA ARG A 469 -5.16 10.98 29.71
C ARG A 469 -6.14 10.89 30.87
N ASP A 470 -6.12 9.77 31.60
CA ASP A 470 -7.21 9.36 32.49
C ASP A 470 -6.89 9.52 33.99
N ILE A 471 -5.76 10.14 34.38
CA ILE A 471 -5.38 10.41 35.80
C ILE A 471 -6.56 10.80 36.70
N GLY A 472 -7.43 11.72 36.25
CA GLY A 472 -8.56 12.18 37.04
C GLY A 472 -9.74 11.21 37.10
N VAL A 473 -9.93 10.39 36.07
CA VAL A 473 -10.94 9.32 36.04
C VAL A 473 -10.47 8.16 36.90
N ASP A 474 -9.19 7.79 36.81
CA ASP A 474 -8.58 6.73 37.61
C ASP A 474 -8.62 7.08 39.11
N ALA A 475 -8.36 8.34 39.46
CA ALA A 475 -8.49 8.83 40.83
C ALA A 475 -9.90 8.67 41.41
N GLN A 476 -10.96 8.80 40.59
CA GLN A 476 -12.34 8.64 41.06
C GLN A 476 -12.69 7.20 41.44
N ILE A 477 -12.00 6.22 40.85
CA ILE A 477 -12.15 4.81 41.17
C ILE A 477 -11.07 4.33 42.16
N GLY A 478 -10.35 5.26 42.80
CA GLY A 478 -9.37 4.95 43.83
C GLY A 478 -8.02 4.46 43.31
N ARG A 479 -7.70 4.67 42.02
CA ARG A 479 -6.45 4.21 41.41
C ARG A 479 -5.53 5.39 41.08
N VAL A 480 -4.24 5.26 41.41
CA VAL A 480 -3.19 6.20 40.99
C VAL A 480 -2.02 5.41 40.43
N TYR A 481 -1.85 5.46 39.10
CA TYR A 481 -0.78 4.77 38.40
C TYR A 481 0.54 5.56 38.34
N LEU A 482 0.56 6.81 38.80
CA LEU A 482 1.79 7.59 38.89
C LEU A 482 2.71 6.99 39.98
N PRO A 483 4.01 6.77 39.71
CA PRO A 483 4.94 6.22 40.68
C PRO A 483 5.03 7.00 41.99
N LEU A 484 5.01 6.31 43.13
CA LEU A 484 5.09 6.95 44.45
C LEU A 484 6.35 7.79 44.64
N ASN A 485 7.49 7.33 44.13
CA ASN A 485 8.72 8.12 44.20
C ASN A 485 8.58 9.47 43.46
N TRP A 486 7.93 9.48 42.29
CA TRP A 486 7.65 10.73 41.56
C TRP A 486 6.67 11.64 42.30
N LEU A 487 5.66 11.07 42.97
CA LEU A 487 4.76 11.84 43.82
C LEU A 487 5.53 12.51 44.96
N SER A 488 6.37 11.74 45.66
CA SER A 488 7.18 12.25 46.78
C SER A 488 8.15 13.35 46.36
N GLU A 489 8.82 13.20 45.20
CA GLU A 489 9.69 14.22 44.59
C GLU A 489 8.93 15.52 44.26
N ALA A 490 7.66 15.40 43.87
CA ALA A 490 6.78 16.53 43.58
C ALA A 490 6.08 17.10 44.84
N GLY A 491 6.39 16.57 46.03
CA GLY A 491 5.76 16.97 47.30
C GLY A 491 4.30 16.57 47.40
N LEU A 492 3.90 15.48 46.76
CA LEU A 492 2.54 14.94 46.75
C LEU A 492 2.46 13.58 47.44
N SER A 493 1.36 13.36 48.14
CA SER A 493 0.95 12.04 48.63
C SER A 493 -0.04 11.37 47.67
N TYR A 494 -0.17 10.05 47.79
CA TYR A 494 -1.15 9.27 47.05
C TYR A 494 -2.59 9.79 47.26
N ASP A 495 -2.97 10.05 48.51
CA ASP A 495 -4.31 10.54 48.88
C ASP A 495 -4.59 11.95 48.33
N GLU A 496 -3.58 12.80 48.19
CA GLU A 496 -3.74 14.11 47.56
C GLU A 496 -4.04 14.01 46.07
N VAL A 497 -3.43 13.06 45.37
CA VAL A 497 -3.75 12.80 43.96
C VAL A 497 -5.20 12.32 43.81
N LEU A 498 -5.66 11.43 44.69
CA LEU A 498 -7.06 10.97 44.70
C LEU A 498 -8.04 12.13 44.92
N LYS A 499 -7.75 13.02 45.88
CA LYS A 499 -8.64 14.13 46.24
C LYS A 499 -8.57 15.30 45.24
N LYS A 500 -7.40 15.57 44.68
CA LYS A 500 -7.12 16.75 43.83
C LYS A 500 -6.32 16.37 42.57
N PRO A 501 -6.89 15.58 41.64
CA PRO A 501 -6.16 15.06 40.48
C PRO A 501 -5.80 16.11 39.41
N ASN A 502 -6.23 17.36 39.56
CA ASN A 502 -6.06 18.43 38.57
C ASN A 502 -5.06 19.53 38.97
N GLN A 503 -4.32 19.36 40.07
CA GLN A 503 -3.36 20.36 40.54
C GLN A 503 -2.13 20.50 39.61
N ALA A 504 -1.44 21.65 39.71
CA ALA A 504 -0.35 22.01 38.81
C ALA A 504 0.83 21.01 38.85
N GLN A 505 1.16 20.48 40.02
CA GLN A 505 2.20 19.46 40.20
C GLN A 505 1.89 18.18 39.41
N ILE A 506 0.61 17.77 39.34
CA ILE A 506 0.18 16.60 38.55
C ILE A 506 0.33 16.87 37.05
N GLN A 507 0.18 18.12 36.59
CA GLN A 507 0.44 18.46 35.18
C GLN A 507 1.92 18.28 34.82
N ALA A 508 2.84 18.60 35.74
CA ALA A 508 4.26 18.34 35.54
C ALA A 508 4.55 16.84 35.45
N LEU A 509 3.95 16.02 36.32
CA LEU A 509 4.07 14.56 36.28
C LEU A 509 3.42 13.94 35.04
N ARG A 510 2.28 14.46 34.58
CA ARG A 510 1.66 14.09 33.30
C ARG A 510 2.62 14.35 32.14
N LYS A 511 3.30 15.49 32.13
CA LYS A 511 4.29 15.83 31.10
C LYS A 511 5.49 14.89 31.15
N LYS A 512 5.97 14.52 32.34
CA LYS A 512 7.01 13.50 32.55
C LYS A 512 6.59 12.16 31.94
N LEU A 513 5.41 11.65 32.31
CA LEU A 513 4.86 10.40 31.78
C LEU A 513 4.67 10.43 30.25
N LEU A 514 4.21 11.55 29.69
CA LEU A 514 4.10 11.71 28.24
C LEU A 514 5.47 11.71 27.55
N ASN A 515 6.51 12.32 28.14
CA ASN A 515 7.86 12.27 27.59
C ASN A 515 8.37 10.83 27.55
N ASP A 516 8.17 10.06 28.62
CA ASP A 516 8.54 8.64 28.67
C ASP A 516 7.78 7.86 27.60
N ALA A 517 6.47 8.10 27.45
CA ALA A 517 5.65 7.49 26.41
C ALA A 517 6.21 7.76 24.99
N PHE A 518 6.62 9.01 24.71
CA PHE A 518 7.19 9.38 23.42
C PHE A 518 8.61 8.85 23.21
N SER A 519 9.39 8.62 24.27
CA SER A 519 10.70 7.97 24.20
C SER A 519 10.54 6.51 23.78
N VAL A 520 9.72 5.74 24.52
CA VAL A 520 9.45 4.33 24.22
C VAL A 520 8.83 4.17 22.83
N TYR A 521 7.88 5.02 22.45
CA TYR A 521 7.33 5.06 21.10
C TYR A 521 8.42 5.36 20.04
N GLY A 522 9.35 6.28 20.33
CA GLY A 522 10.43 6.67 19.44
C GLY A 522 11.37 5.51 19.09
N GLU A 523 11.65 4.66 20.08
CA GLU A 523 12.46 3.45 19.95
C GLU A 523 11.70 2.34 19.20
N ALA A 524 10.45 2.09 19.58
CA ALA A 524 9.64 1.00 19.03
C ALA A 524 9.13 1.26 17.61
N LYS A 525 8.89 2.52 17.20
CA LYS A 525 8.25 2.85 15.91
C LYS A 525 8.99 2.29 14.69
N VAL A 526 10.32 2.16 14.76
CA VAL A 526 11.14 1.71 13.63
C VAL A 526 10.86 0.23 13.32
N ALA A 527 10.48 -0.56 14.32
CA ALA A 527 10.13 -1.96 14.15
C ALA A 527 8.86 -2.17 13.30
N ILE A 528 7.98 -1.16 13.19
CA ILE A 528 6.82 -1.21 12.28
C ILE A 528 7.29 -1.44 10.83
N GLU A 529 8.44 -0.90 10.44
CA GLU A 529 8.96 -1.08 9.07
C GLU A 529 9.51 -2.49 8.81
N ARG A 530 9.69 -3.29 9.87
CA ARG A 530 10.13 -4.69 9.77
C ARG A 530 8.96 -5.68 9.73
N LEU A 531 7.72 -5.24 10.03
CA LEU A 531 6.52 -6.07 9.89
C LEU A 531 6.29 -6.49 8.42
N PRO A 532 5.46 -7.52 8.17
CA PRO A 532 4.96 -7.82 6.83
C PRO A 532 4.31 -6.59 6.18
N THR A 533 4.56 -6.39 4.89
CA THR A 533 4.20 -5.15 4.16
C THR A 533 2.72 -4.79 4.26
N GLU A 534 1.87 -5.82 4.29
CA GLU A 534 0.42 -5.77 4.37
C GLU A 534 -0.06 -5.21 5.72
N ALA A 535 0.71 -5.39 6.81
CA ALA A 535 0.34 -4.98 8.16
C ALA A 535 0.92 -3.62 8.59
N ARG A 536 1.98 -3.12 7.93
CA ARG A 536 2.67 -1.86 8.32
C ARG A 536 1.74 -0.66 8.33
N GLY A 537 1.01 -0.46 7.23
CA GLY A 537 0.08 0.65 7.08
C GLY A 537 -1.01 0.64 8.15
N PRO A 538 -1.75 -0.47 8.30
CA PRO A 538 -2.78 -0.60 9.33
C PRO A 538 -2.28 -0.39 10.76
N ILE A 539 -1.15 -0.99 11.12
CA ILE A 539 -0.55 -0.80 12.46
C ILE A 539 -0.14 0.65 12.68
N ARG A 540 0.47 1.30 11.68
CA ARG A 540 0.80 2.73 11.76
C ARG A 540 -0.45 3.57 12.01
N VAL A 541 -1.55 3.31 11.31
CA VAL A 541 -2.81 4.03 11.52
C VAL A 541 -3.33 3.83 12.95
N ALA A 542 -3.30 2.60 13.47
CA ALA A 542 -3.74 2.30 14.83
C ALA A 542 -2.88 3.03 15.89
N VAL A 543 -1.55 2.91 15.80
CA VAL A 543 -0.60 3.54 16.72
C VAL A 543 -0.69 5.06 16.65
N GLU A 544 -0.60 5.65 15.45
CA GLU A 544 -0.60 7.11 15.27
C GLU A 544 -1.92 7.74 15.72
N SER A 545 -3.05 7.07 15.48
CA SER A 545 -4.36 7.55 15.93
C SER A 545 -4.44 7.68 17.45
N TYR A 546 -3.69 6.85 18.18
CA TYR A 546 -3.66 6.86 19.63
C TYR A 546 -2.58 7.81 20.17
N MET A 547 -1.37 7.81 19.60
CA MET A 547 -0.30 8.73 19.97
C MET A 547 -0.67 10.20 19.75
N GLU A 548 -1.58 10.48 18.82
CA GLU A 548 -2.13 11.83 18.63
C GLU A 548 -2.86 12.35 19.88
N ILE A 549 -3.47 11.47 20.68
CA ILE A 549 -4.05 11.86 21.97
C ILE A 549 -2.95 12.40 22.89
N GLY A 550 -1.79 11.72 22.96
CA GLY A 550 -0.64 12.17 23.72
C GLY A 550 -0.08 13.51 23.23
N ARG A 551 -0.04 13.74 21.90
CA ARG A 551 0.40 15.02 21.33
C ARG A 551 -0.54 16.17 21.72
N VAL A 552 -1.85 15.92 21.68
CA VAL A 552 -2.86 16.89 22.12
C VAL A 552 -2.73 17.19 23.61
N LEU A 553 -2.51 16.17 24.45
CA LEU A 553 -2.30 16.34 25.90
C LEU A 553 -1.02 17.12 26.25
N ARG A 554 -0.03 17.15 25.34
CA ARG A 554 1.21 17.90 25.53
C ARG A 554 1.08 19.40 25.22
N ASN A 555 0.01 19.83 24.55
CA ASN A 555 -0.23 21.24 24.23
C ASN A 555 -0.98 21.93 25.37
N GLU A 556 -0.36 22.94 25.98
CA GLU A 556 -0.83 23.64 27.20
C GLU A 556 -2.18 24.37 27.03
N GLN A 557 -2.63 24.62 25.80
CA GLN A 557 -3.88 25.33 25.50
C GLN A 557 -5.11 24.42 25.31
N TYR A 558 -4.96 23.08 25.37
CA TYR A 558 -6.09 22.19 25.14
C TYR A 558 -6.85 21.88 26.43
N GLN A 559 -8.05 22.44 26.60
CA GLN A 559 -8.94 22.04 27.68
C GLN A 559 -9.58 20.68 27.40
N VAL A 560 -9.37 19.73 28.31
CA VAL A 560 -10.00 18.41 28.31
C VAL A 560 -11.52 18.59 28.46
N LYS A 561 -12.28 18.52 27.36
CA LYS A 561 -13.74 18.54 27.43
C LYS A 561 -14.23 17.28 28.14
N ALA A 562 -14.98 17.45 29.23
CA ALA A 562 -15.65 16.38 29.98
C ALA A 562 -14.72 15.22 30.42
N GLY A 563 -13.48 15.52 30.80
CA GLY A 563 -12.58 14.50 31.36
C GLY A 563 -11.95 13.51 30.36
N ARG A 564 -12.15 13.67 29.03
CA ARG A 564 -11.45 12.86 28.01
C ARG A 564 -10.96 13.71 26.84
N ALA A 565 -9.65 13.72 26.59
CA ALA A 565 -9.08 14.35 25.40
C ALA A 565 -9.46 13.54 24.15
N THR A 566 -10.11 14.17 23.16
CA THR A 566 -10.49 13.50 21.91
C THR A 566 -10.03 14.29 20.68
N VAL A 567 -9.37 13.61 19.74
CA VAL A 567 -8.94 14.20 18.46
C VAL A 567 -10.14 14.30 17.50
N SER A 568 -10.28 15.40 16.74
CA SER A 568 -11.36 15.60 15.75
C SER A 568 -11.26 14.64 14.55
N LYS A 569 -12.38 14.34 13.86
CA LYS A 569 -12.41 13.43 12.69
C LYS A 569 -11.48 13.87 11.56
N SER A 570 -11.42 15.18 11.28
CA SER A 570 -10.62 15.75 10.19
C SER A 570 -9.12 15.55 10.42
N ARG A 571 -8.61 15.85 11.62
CA ARG A 571 -7.18 15.69 11.96
C ARG A 571 -6.70 14.23 11.90
N ARG A 572 -7.59 13.26 12.16
CA ARG A 572 -7.27 11.82 12.06
C ARG A 572 -7.15 11.32 10.62
N ILE A 573 -7.87 11.94 9.68
CA ILE A 573 -7.93 11.53 8.28
C ILE A 573 -6.87 12.27 7.43
N MET A 574 -6.44 13.45 7.87
CA MET A 574 -5.56 14.36 7.09
C MET A 574 -4.06 14.14 7.28
N ARG A 575 -3.58 13.10 8.00
CA ARG A 575 -2.14 12.86 8.14
C ARG A 575 -1.63 11.87 7.11
N ASN A 576 -0.50 12.22 6.49
CA ASN A 576 0.18 11.36 5.52
C ASN A 576 0.95 10.25 6.27
N PRO A 577 0.51 8.99 6.23
CA PRO A 577 1.16 7.91 6.95
C PRO A 577 2.56 7.58 6.40
N ARG A 578 3.03 8.19 5.30
CA ARG A 578 4.31 7.86 4.65
C ARG A 578 5.41 8.92 4.82
N LEU A 579 5.24 9.91 5.70
CA LEU A 579 6.23 10.97 5.83
C LEU A 579 7.47 10.49 6.61
N GLN A 580 8.62 10.41 5.94
CA GLN A 580 9.92 10.24 6.57
C GLN A 580 10.57 11.62 6.78
N PRO A 581 11.03 11.97 8.00
CA PRO A 581 11.80 13.20 8.21
C PRO A 581 13.21 13.03 7.63
N TYR A 582 13.66 13.96 6.79
CA TYR A 582 15.04 13.96 6.25
C TYR A 582 15.94 14.91 7.03
N GLU A 583 17.15 14.44 7.35
CA GLU A 583 18.27 15.24 7.88
C GLU A 583 19.09 15.85 6.73
N PHE A 584 19.62 17.08 6.91
CA PHE A 584 20.31 17.84 5.85
C PHE A 584 21.49 17.09 5.22
N TRP A 585 22.38 16.56 6.05
CA TRP A 585 23.57 15.85 5.58
C TRP A 585 23.24 14.49 4.93
N SER A 586 22.17 13.84 5.38
CA SER A 586 21.68 12.62 4.74
C SER A 586 21.16 12.93 3.33
N LEU A 587 20.37 13.99 3.20
CA LEU A 587 19.83 14.42 1.90
C LEU A 587 20.95 14.89 0.95
N MET A 588 22.01 15.49 1.48
CA MET A 588 23.25 15.77 0.74
C MET A 588 23.96 14.53 0.24
N SER A 589 24.12 13.52 1.10
CA SER A 589 24.65 12.24 0.70
C SER A 589 23.79 11.59 -0.40
N ASP A 590 22.46 11.62 -0.29
CA ASP A 590 21.56 11.07 -1.30
C ASP A 590 21.62 11.82 -2.64
N ALA A 591 21.68 13.15 -2.60
CA ALA A 591 21.77 13.99 -3.80
C ALA A 591 23.02 13.71 -4.64
N THR A 592 24.12 13.21 -4.05
CA THR A 592 25.32 12.81 -4.81
C THR A 592 25.01 11.74 -5.86
N VAL A 593 24.01 10.88 -5.64
CA VAL A 593 23.61 9.85 -6.61
C VAL A 593 23.05 10.49 -7.88
N ILE A 594 22.26 11.55 -7.73
CA ILE A 594 21.70 12.28 -8.87
C ILE A 594 22.83 12.98 -9.63
N VAL A 595 23.71 13.66 -8.90
CA VAL A 595 24.84 14.40 -9.46
C VAL A 595 25.82 13.50 -10.22
N GLN A 596 26.17 12.32 -9.67
CA GLN A 596 27.02 11.36 -10.37
C GLN A 596 26.41 10.91 -11.70
N HIS A 597 25.10 10.65 -11.76
CA HIS A 597 24.44 10.24 -13.01
C HIS A 597 24.44 11.37 -14.04
N LEU A 598 24.08 12.59 -13.63
CA LEU A 598 24.13 13.77 -14.49
C LEU A 598 25.55 14.03 -15.02
N ALA A 599 26.56 13.89 -14.15
CA ALA A 599 27.96 14.02 -14.55
C ALA A 599 28.36 12.97 -15.59
N SER A 600 27.93 11.71 -15.44
CA SER A 600 28.15 10.66 -16.45
C SER A 600 27.52 11.00 -17.80
N VAL A 601 26.30 11.57 -17.82
CA VAL A 601 25.65 12.03 -19.06
C VAL A 601 26.43 13.17 -19.71
N ILE A 602 26.87 14.16 -18.92
CA ILE A 602 27.67 15.29 -19.41
C ILE A 602 29.00 14.81 -19.98
N ILE A 603 29.70 13.91 -19.28
CA ILE A 603 30.97 13.33 -19.75
C ILE A 603 30.75 12.61 -21.09
N PHE A 604 29.70 11.81 -21.20
CA PHE A 604 29.35 11.13 -22.45
C PHE A 604 29.16 12.12 -23.61
N CYS A 605 28.38 13.19 -23.39
CA CYS A 605 28.17 14.24 -24.40
C CYS A 605 29.47 14.96 -24.76
N CYS A 606 30.32 15.29 -23.78
CA CYS A 606 31.60 15.95 -24.03
C CYS A 606 32.54 15.05 -24.85
N CYS A 607 32.64 13.76 -24.51
CA CYS A 607 33.40 12.79 -25.28
C CYS A 607 32.88 12.67 -26.72
N PHE A 608 31.57 12.59 -26.89
CA PHE A 608 30.95 12.53 -28.22
C PHE A 608 31.27 13.76 -29.08
N VAL A 609 31.12 14.96 -28.53
CA VAL A 609 31.44 16.21 -29.23
C VAL A 609 32.93 16.30 -29.54
N ALA A 610 33.79 15.90 -28.60
CA ALA A 610 35.25 15.87 -28.81
C ALA A 610 35.66 14.89 -29.92
N ILE A 611 34.97 13.75 -30.06
CA ILE A 611 35.16 12.78 -31.14
C ILE A 611 34.74 13.38 -32.48
N ILE A 612 33.56 14.02 -32.56
CA ILE A 612 33.07 14.66 -33.80
C ILE A 612 33.98 15.81 -34.24
N GLN A 613 34.48 16.60 -33.30
CA GLN A 613 35.40 17.70 -33.58
C GLN A 613 36.85 17.23 -33.80
N ALA A 614 37.10 15.91 -33.84
CA ALA A 614 38.42 15.30 -34.00
C ALA A 614 39.46 15.77 -32.95
N ARG A 615 39.01 16.20 -31.77
CA ARG A 615 39.88 16.64 -30.66
C ARG A 615 40.43 15.47 -29.86
N VAL A 616 39.71 14.34 -29.81
CA VAL A 616 40.09 13.14 -29.07
C VAL A 616 39.82 11.91 -29.92
N SER A 617 40.74 10.94 -29.90
CA SER A 617 40.56 9.65 -30.56
C SER A 617 39.45 8.85 -29.88
N PRO A 618 38.44 8.32 -30.62
CA PRO A 618 37.39 7.49 -30.04
C PRO A 618 37.94 6.19 -29.43
N ILE A 619 39.04 5.66 -29.98
CA ILE A 619 39.73 4.48 -29.47
C ILE A 619 40.37 4.78 -28.11
N ALA A 620 40.91 5.99 -27.93
CA ALA A 620 41.47 6.39 -26.65
C ALA A 620 40.39 6.55 -25.58
N VAL A 621 39.23 7.11 -25.92
CA VAL A 621 38.09 7.26 -24.99
C VAL A 621 37.62 5.89 -24.49
N VAL A 622 37.31 4.98 -25.41
CA VAL A 622 36.83 3.65 -25.03
C VAL A 622 37.94 2.82 -24.37
N GLY A 623 39.19 2.96 -24.81
CA GLY A 623 40.32 2.23 -24.21
C GLY A 623 40.53 2.59 -22.74
N TRP A 624 40.51 3.88 -22.39
CA TRP A 624 40.57 4.31 -20.99
C TRP A 624 39.35 3.87 -20.19
N ALA A 625 38.16 3.95 -20.78
CA ALA A 625 36.93 3.52 -20.12
C ALA A 625 36.90 2.00 -19.86
N SER A 626 37.39 1.18 -20.80
CA SER A 626 37.57 -0.25 -20.62
C SER A 626 38.59 -0.58 -19.53
N ILE A 627 39.72 0.14 -19.46
CA ILE A 627 40.71 -0.02 -18.36
C ILE A 627 40.05 0.28 -17.01
N CYS A 628 39.32 1.39 -16.89
CA CYS A 628 38.59 1.74 -15.68
C CYS A 628 37.54 0.68 -15.32
N THR A 629 36.83 0.14 -16.31
CA THR A 629 35.83 -0.92 -16.12
C THR A 629 36.46 -2.22 -15.62
N VAL A 630 37.64 -2.60 -16.14
CA VAL A 630 38.40 -3.77 -15.65
C VAL A 630 38.89 -3.55 -14.22
N LEU A 631 39.42 -2.37 -13.90
CA LEU A 631 39.84 -2.05 -12.53
C LEU A 631 38.66 -2.06 -11.55
N ALA A 632 37.52 -1.51 -11.96
CA ALA A 632 36.27 -1.55 -11.18
C ALA A 632 35.79 -2.99 -10.97
N TRP A 633 35.89 -3.84 -11.98
CA TRP A 633 35.55 -5.26 -11.89
C TRP A 633 36.49 -6.03 -10.96
N LEU A 634 37.80 -5.77 -11.00
CA LEU A 634 38.78 -6.38 -10.09
C LEU A 634 38.53 -5.98 -8.63
N LEU A 635 38.20 -4.71 -8.38
CA LEU A 635 37.81 -4.23 -7.06
C LEU A 635 36.52 -4.89 -6.57
N TRP A 636 35.52 -5.00 -7.44
CA TRP A 636 34.26 -5.67 -7.13
C TRP A 636 34.47 -7.17 -6.83
N ASP A 637 35.23 -7.87 -7.65
CA ASP A 637 35.55 -9.29 -7.43
C ASP A 637 36.34 -9.48 -6.12
N HIS A 638 37.24 -8.55 -5.77
CA HIS A 638 37.92 -8.55 -4.47
C HIS A 638 36.93 -8.41 -3.30
N TRP A 639 35.97 -7.47 -3.38
CA TRP A 639 34.95 -7.28 -2.34
C TRP A 639 34.02 -8.48 -2.17
N MET A 640 33.66 -9.14 -3.27
CA MET A 640 32.90 -10.40 -3.23
C MET A 640 33.72 -11.49 -2.54
N GLY A 641 35.02 -11.58 -2.82
CA GLY A 641 35.92 -12.52 -2.15
C GLY A 641 35.92 -12.39 -0.63
N GLN A 642 35.99 -11.16 -0.12
CA GLN A 642 35.95 -10.90 1.33
C GLN A 642 34.64 -11.34 1.99
N GLU A 643 33.49 -11.17 1.34
CA GLU A 643 32.20 -11.65 1.87
C GLU A 643 32.17 -13.18 1.97
N PHE A 644 32.69 -13.89 0.96
CA PHE A 644 32.78 -15.35 1.00
C PHE A 644 33.75 -15.86 2.08
N ASP A 645 34.88 -15.18 2.28
CA ASP A 645 35.84 -15.54 3.34
C ASP A 645 35.28 -15.28 4.76
N ILE A 646 34.43 -14.25 4.93
CA ILE A 646 33.68 -14.00 6.17
C ILE A 646 32.66 -15.11 6.42
N ILE A 647 31.88 -15.50 5.41
CA ILE A 647 30.92 -16.60 5.52
C ILE A 647 31.62 -17.93 5.87
N ALA A 648 32.82 -18.16 5.32
CA ALA A 648 33.61 -19.36 5.58
C ALA A 648 34.31 -19.40 6.95
N SER A 649 34.41 -18.27 7.66
CA SER A 649 35.10 -18.16 8.96
C SER A 649 34.14 -18.15 10.17
N VAL A 650 32.83 -18.23 9.95
CA VAL A 650 31.84 -18.41 11.02
C VAL A 650 31.91 -19.86 11.53
N PRO A 651 32.18 -20.12 12.82
CA PRO A 651 32.20 -21.48 13.35
C PRO A 651 30.79 -22.06 13.33
N THR A 652 30.59 -23.16 12.59
CA THR A 652 29.33 -23.89 12.60
C THR A 652 29.22 -24.72 13.88
N SER A 653 28.19 -24.44 14.69
CA SER A 653 27.75 -25.36 15.75
C SER A 653 27.18 -26.63 15.10
N ASP A 654 27.60 -27.79 15.63
CA ASP A 654 27.29 -29.14 15.18
C ASP A 654 25.81 -29.36 14.81
N THR A 655 25.48 -29.18 13.54
CA THR A 655 24.30 -29.79 12.90
C THR A 655 24.65 -30.04 11.44
N GLU A 656 24.59 -31.31 11.03
CA GLU A 656 24.93 -31.80 9.70
C GLU A 656 23.97 -31.25 8.64
N GLU A 657 24.26 -30.07 8.09
CA GLU A 657 23.78 -29.66 6.77
C GLU A 657 24.95 -29.15 5.92
N HIS A 658 25.02 -29.63 4.68
CA HIS A 658 26.09 -29.41 3.72
C HIS A 658 26.48 -27.93 3.55
N VAL A 659 27.53 -27.51 4.22
CA VAL A 659 28.28 -26.29 3.86
C VAL A 659 29.20 -26.64 2.69
N PRO A 660 29.24 -25.84 1.61
CA PRO A 660 30.17 -26.08 0.51
C PRO A 660 31.61 -26.01 1.01
N ASN A 661 32.35 -27.11 0.89
CA ASN A 661 33.78 -27.17 1.21
C ASN A 661 34.53 -26.02 0.50
N ALA A 662 35.50 -25.39 1.17
CA ALA A 662 36.34 -24.32 0.60
C ALA A 662 36.78 -24.52 -0.87
N PRO A 663 37.25 -25.72 -1.31
CA PRO A 663 37.56 -25.97 -2.73
C PRO A 663 36.37 -25.80 -3.70
N GLN A 664 35.13 -26.01 -3.25
CA GLN A 664 33.90 -25.88 -4.02
C GLN A 664 33.48 -24.41 -4.18
N ALA A 665 33.69 -23.57 -3.16
CA ALA A 665 33.48 -22.12 -3.24
C ALA A 665 34.47 -21.43 -4.21
N TYR A 666 35.75 -21.84 -4.20
CA TYR A 666 36.73 -21.39 -5.20
C TYR A 666 36.30 -21.77 -6.63
N SER A 667 35.67 -22.94 -6.82
CA SER A 667 35.18 -23.38 -8.13
C SER A 667 34.02 -22.54 -8.67
N LEU A 668 33.09 -22.10 -7.81
CA LEU A 668 31.96 -21.24 -8.20
C LEU A 668 32.41 -19.84 -8.61
N ARG A 669 33.38 -19.25 -7.89
CA ARG A 669 33.97 -17.95 -8.26
C ARG A 669 34.71 -18.02 -9.60
N ALA A 670 35.46 -19.10 -9.83
CA ALA A 670 36.11 -19.34 -11.13
C ALA A 670 35.08 -19.47 -12.28
N GLN A 671 33.98 -20.19 -12.06
CA GLN A 671 32.88 -20.30 -13.03
C GLN A 671 32.22 -18.95 -13.33
N GLN A 672 31.98 -18.11 -12.32
CA GLN A 672 31.42 -16.76 -12.52
C GLN A 672 32.38 -15.84 -13.29
N ARG A 673 33.68 -15.89 -13.00
CA ARG A 673 34.71 -15.15 -13.76
C ARG A 673 34.72 -15.58 -15.24
N ILE A 674 34.66 -16.89 -15.50
CA ILE A 674 34.58 -17.44 -16.87
C ILE A 674 33.29 -17.01 -17.57
N ALA A 675 32.14 -17.04 -16.90
CA ALA A 675 30.86 -16.59 -17.47
C ALA A 675 30.87 -15.10 -17.82
N THR A 676 31.49 -14.28 -16.95
CA THR A 676 31.66 -12.83 -17.19
C THR A 676 32.57 -12.58 -18.39
N ALA A 677 33.70 -13.27 -18.46
CA ALA A 677 34.63 -13.17 -19.59
C ALA A 677 33.96 -13.60 -20.92
N LYS A 678 33.20 -14.71 -20.92
CA LYS A 678 32.42 -15.15 -22.08
C LYS A 678 31.41 -14.09 -22.53
N SER A 679 30.69 -13.48 -21.59
CA SER A 679 29.70 -12.44 -21.89
C SER A 679 30.35 -11.19 -22.46
N ALA A 680 31.51 -10.76 -21.92
CA ALA A 680 32.27 -9.63 -22.42
C ALA A 680 32.77 -9.85 -23.86
N VAL A 681 33.29 -11.05 -24.16
CA VAL A 681 33.72 -11.42 -25.51
C VAL A 681 32.52 -11.44 -26.48
N LEU A 682 31.38 -11.97 -26.05
CA LEU A 682 30.16 -12.00 -26.86
C LEU A 682 29.67 -10.59 -27.19
N ILE A 683 29.61 -9.69 -26.20
CA ILE A 683 29.19 -8.30 -26.39
C ILE A 683 30.16 -7.59 -27.34
N TYR A 684 31.48 -7.75 -27.15
CA TYR A 684 32.50 -7.18 -28.02
C TYR A 684 32.34 -7.64 -29.48
N ALA A 685 32.19 -8.95 -29.70
CA ALA A 685 31.99 -9.53 -31.02
C ALA A 685 30.67 -9.08 -31.67
N ALA A 686 29.58 -9.03 -30.91
CA ALA A 686 28.28 -8.58 -31.38
C ALA A 686 28.31 -7.10 -31.79
N LEU A 687 28.95 -6.24 -31.00
CA LEU A 687 29.11 -4.82 -31.33
C LEU A 687 29.96 -4.62 -32.58
N LEU A 688 31.04 -5.39 -32.75
CA LEU A 688 31.84 -5.34 -33.98
C LEU A 688 30.99 -5.69 -35.21
N GLY A 689 30.14 -6.72 -35.11
CA GLY A 689 29.23 -7.11 -36.20
C GLY A 689 28.08 -6.13 -36.47
N LEU A 690 27.54 -5.49 -35.43
CA LEU A 690 26.41 -4.53 -35.54
C LEU A 690 26.86 -3.11 -35.91
N SER A 691 28.12 -2.74 -35.69
CA SER A 691 28.63 -1.38 -35.94
C SER A 691 28.40 -0.87 -37.38
N PRO A 692 28.57 -1.67 -38.45
CA PRO A 692 28.22 -1.24 -39.82
C PRO A 692 26.74 -0.88 -39.98
N ILE A 693 25.86 -1.62 -39.31
CA ILE A 693 24.40 -1.42 -39.35
C ILE A 693 24.02 -0.16 -38.57
N LEU A 694 24.57 0.01 -37.36
CA LEU A 694 24.34 1.21 -36.55
C LEU A 694 24.85 2.48 -37.26
N LYS A 695 25.94 2.38 -38.03
CA LYS A 695 26.43 3.49 -38.86
C LYS A 695 25.41 3.91 -39.93
N SER A 696 24.69 2.97 -40.53
CA SER A 696 23.74 3.24 -41.62
C SER A 696 22.31 3.52 -41.15
N LEU A 697 21.95 3.12 -39.91
CA LEU A 697 20.59 3.06 -39.37
C LEU A 697 19.75 4.32 -39.61
N THR A 698 20.30 5.51 -39.37
CA THR A 698 19.56 6.78 -39.50
C THR A 698 20.20 7.73 -40.50
N ARG A 699 20.97 7.22 -41.46
CA ARG A 699 21.68 8.04 -42.47
C ARG A 699 20.74 8.93 -43.29
N SER A 700 19.50 8.51 -43.51
CA SER A 700 18.46 9.26 -44.22
C SER A 700 17.79 10.37 -43.39
N THR A 701 18.05 10.45 -42.08
CA THR A 701 17.50 11.47 -41.18
C THR A 701 18.47 12.64 -41.02
N THR A 702 17.95 13.87 -40.95
CA THR A 702 18.74 15.09 -40.75
C THR A 702 19.42 15.09 -39.38
N SER A 703 20.60 15.71 -39.29
CA SER A 703 21.38 15.75 -38.04
C SER A 703 20.63 16.47 -36.92
N ASP A 704 19.90 17.55 -37.23
CA ASP A 704 19.13 18.32 -36.24
C ASP A 704 18.06 17.47 -35.54
N SER A 705 17.37 16.61 -36.30
CA SER A 705 16.40 15.68 -35.73
C SER A 705 17.07 14.62 -34.86
N ILE A 706 18.27 14.15 -35.22
CA ILE A 706 19.05 13.20 -34.40
C ILE A 706 19.57 13.86 -33.11
N TRP A 707 20.01 15.12 -33.17
CA TRP A 707 20.39 15.88 -31.98
C TRP A 707 19.20 16.07 -31.04
N ALA A 708 18.05 16.49 -31.56
CA ALA A 708 16.83 16.66 -30.78
C ALA A 708 16.36 15.33 -30.15
N LEU A 709 16.31 14.26 -30.94
CA LEU A 709 15.90 12.93 -30.47
C LEU A 709 16.85 12.41 -29.38
N SER A 710 18.16 12.53 -29.57
CA SER A 710 19.13 12.08 -28.56
C SER A 710 19.05 12.89 -27.27
N THR A 711 18.76 14.19 -27.35
CA THR A 711 18.54 15.03 -26.17
C THR A 711 17.30 14.57 -25.41
N TRP A 712 16.19 14.29 -26.09
CA TRP A 712 14.99 13.72 -25.45
C TRP A 712 15.26 12.36 -24.81
N LEU A 713 16.00 11.48 -25.49
CA LEU A 713 16.35 10.16 -24.96
C LEU A 713 17.29 10.25 -23.74
N LEU A 714 18.23 11.19 -23.73
CA LEU A 714 19.09 11.44 -22.56
C LEU A 714 18.31 12.08 -21.40
N MET A 715 17.34 12.96 -21.68
CA MET A 715 16.43 13.48 -20.66
C MET A 715 15.53 12.37 -20.08
N MET A 716 15.03 11.45 -20.92
CA MET A 716 14.32 10.27 -20.47
C MET A 716 15.21 9.36 -19.62
N ASN A 717 16.48 9.18 -20.00
CA ASN A 717 17.45 8.46 -19.18
C ASN A 717 17.54 9.06 -17.77
N VAL A 718 17.70 10.38 -17.65
CA VAL A 718 17.77 11.05 -16.34
C VAL A 718 16.44 10.96 -15.59
N ALA A 719 15.31 11.19 -16.24
CA ALA A 719 13.99 11.25 -15.59
C ALA A 719 13.51 9.89 -15.06
N PHE A 720 13.86 8.80 -15.75
CA PHE A 720 13.42 7.45 -15.42
C PHE A 720 14.51 6.59 -14.74
N PHE A 721 15.65 7.19 -14.39
CA PHE A 721 16.70 6.47 -13.65
C PHE A 721 16.24 6.17 -12.21
N ASP A 722 16.53 4.96 -11.73
CA ASP A 722 16.23 4.59 -10.35
C ASP A 722 17.27 5.19 -9.39
N TYR A 723 16.93 6.33 -8.80
CA TYR A 723 17.74 6.98 -7.77
C TYR A 723 17.46 6.44 -6.37
N SER A 724 16.50 5.52 -6.20
CA SER A 724 16.12 5.00 -4.89
C SER A 724 17.16 3.98 -4.39
N GLY A 725 17.60 4.15 -3.15
CA GLY A 725 18.56 3.24 -2.50
C GLY A 725 17.91 2.03 -1.82
N GLY A 726 16.59 1.80 -2.00
CA GLY A 726 15.81 0.82 -1.23
C GLY A 726 14.76 0.07 -2.05
N THR A 727 14.16 -0.96 -1.43
CA THR A 727 13.19 -1.93 -1.99
C THR A 727 11.77 -1.37 -2.15
N GLY A 728 11.64 -0.16 -2.71
CA GLY A 728 10.36 0.48 -3.05
C GLY A 728 9.92 0.22 -4.49
N ALA A 729 8.70 0.65 -4.86
CA ALA A 729 8.13 0.43 -6.20
C ALA A 729 9.08 0.91 -7.32
N HIS A 730 9.73 -0.06 -7.97
CA HIS A 730 10.71 0.17 -9.02
C HIS A 730 10.00 0.62 -10.30
N LEU A 731 10.29 1.84 -10.77
CA LEU A 731 10.18 2.10 -12.21
C LEU A 731 11.10 1.11 -12.93
N PRO A 732 10.72 0.58 -14.11
CA PRO A 732 11.59 -0.37 -14.80
C PRO A 732 12.92 0.32 -15.11
N ALA A 733 14.00 -0.08 -14.43
CA ALA A 733 15.35 0.44 -14.68
C ALA A 733 15.76 0.30 -16.16
N SER A 734 15.11 -0.64 -16.88
CA SER A 734 15.23 -0.82 -18.31
C SER A 734 14.84 0.40 -19.14
N ILE A 735 13.90 1.26 -18.70
CA ILE A 735 13.51 2.43 -19.50
C ILE A 735 14.66 3.43 -19.59
N SER A 736 15.33 3.71 -18.48
CA SER A 736 16.46 4.65 -18.44
C SER A 736 17.66 4.10 -19.23
N THR A 737 18.06 2.86 -18.98
CA THR A 737 19.21 2.25 -19.68
C THR A 737 18.93 2.07 -21.17
N ASN A 738 17.73 1.64 -21.57
CA ASN A 738 17.35 1.52 -22.98
C ASN A 738 17.32 2.90 -23.67
N SER A 739 16.85 3.95 -22.98
CA SER A 739 16.85 5.31 -23.53
C SER A 739 18.28 5.81 -23.77
N ALA A 740 19.20 5.57 -22.83
CA ALA A 740 20.61 5.91 -22.98
C ALA A 740 21.30 5.12 -24.12
N MET A 741 21.04 3.81 -24.22
CA MET A 741 21.54 2.97 -25.30
C MET A 741 21.02 3.44 -26.66
N MET A 742 19.72 3.76 -26.75
CA MET A 742 19.11 4.27 -27.97
C MET A 742 19.68 5.64 -28.36
N ALA A 743 19.92 6.53 -27.38
CA ALA A 743 20.57 7.82 -27.62
C ALA A 743 21.95 7.63 -28.25
N SER A 744 22.77 6.72 -27.70
CA SER A 744 24.07 6.38 -28.27
C SER A 744 23.95 5.80 -29.68
N ALA A 745 23.00 4.88 -29.91
CA ALA A 745 22.80 4.24 -31.21
C ALA A 745 22.44 5.24 -32.33
N VAL A 746 21.52 6.18 -32.05
CA VAL A 746 21.15 7.19 -33.06
C VAL A 746 22.29 8.19 -33.32
N LEU A 747 23.05 8.54 -32.27
CA LEU A 747 24.22 9.42 -32.38
C LEU A 747 25.36 8.77 -33.15
N ALA A 748 25.54 7.45 -33.00
CA ALA A 748 26.61 6.72 -33.64
C ALA A 748 26.54 6.81 -35.18
N SER A 749 25.34 6.90 -35.75
CA SER A 749 25.14 7.12 -37.20
C SER A 749 25.82 8.39 -37.76
N ARG A 750 26.14 9.37 -36.91
CA ARG A 750 26.80 10.63 -37.30
C ARG A 750 28.32 10.53 -37.33
N LEU A 751 28.88 9.39 -36.95
CA LEU A 751 30.32 9.20 -36.87
C LEU A 751 30.93 8.73 -38.21
N PRO A 752 32.16 9.16 -38.53
CA PRO A 752 32.73 9.02 -39.86
C PRO A 752 33.09 7.58 -40.23
N SER A 753 33.50 6.76 -39.26
CA SER A 753 33.91 5.36 -39.50
C SER A 753 33.21 4.37 -38.58
N THR A 754 33.18 3.11 -39.01
CA THR A 754 32.62 1.99 -38.25
C THR A 754 33.35 1.78 -36.93
N THR A 755 34.64 2.08 -36.89
CA THR A 755 35.44 2.08 -35.65
C THR A 755 34.96 3.14 -34.66
N HIS A 756 34.58 4.33 -35.13
CA HIS A 756 34.04 5.37 -34.26
C HIS A 756 32.70 4.93 -33.66
N VAL A 757 31.83 4.33 -34.48
CA VAL A 757 30.56 3.74 -34.04
C VAL A 757 30.79 2.69 -32.97
N PHE A 758 31.67 1.71 -33.24
CA PHE A 758 32.03 0.67 -32.29
C PHE A 758 32.49 1.27 -30.94
N SER A 759 33.45 2.18 -30.97
CA SER A 759 34.02 2.81 -29.77
C SER A 759 32.97 3.59 -28.96
N LEU A 760 32.10 4.38 -29.61
CA LEU A 760 31.07 5.14 -28.90
C LEU A 760 30.01 4.22 -28.28
N THR A 761 29.60 3.17 -29.00
CA THR A 761 28.56 2.25 -28.55
C THR A 761 29.05 1.41 -27.37
N LEU A 762 30.31 0.94 -27.42
CA LEU A 762 30.94 0.23 -26.30
C LEU A 762 31.13 1.16 -25.09
N PHE A 763 31.62 2.38 -25.29
CA PHE A 763 31.72 3.38 -24.24
C PHE A 763 30.38 3.70 -23.57
N SER A 764 29.30 3.76 -24.36
CA SER A 764 27.93 3.93 -23.83
C SER A 764 27.54 2.78 -22.88
N ILE A 765 27.78 1.53 -23.29
CA ILE A 765 27.49 0.33 -22.48
C ILE A 765 28.29 0.36 -21.17
N GLU A 766 29.55 0.77 -21.21
CA GLU A 766 30.38 0.92 -20.02
C GLU A 766 29.81 1.99 -19.07
N VAL A 767 29.42 3.16 -19.59
CA VAL A 767 28.95 4.30 -18.79
C VAL A 767 27.52 4.13 -18.25
N TYR A 768 26.60 3.55 -19.02
CA TYR A 768 25.18 3.47 -18.65
C TYR A 768 24.72 2.05 -18.28
N GLY A 769 25.48 1.01 -18.65
CA GLY A 769 25.20 -0.37 -18.28
C GLY A 769 26.00 -0.82 -17.07
N LEU A 770 27.34 -0.76 -17.16
CA LEU A 770 28.24 -1.35 -16.16
C LEU A 770 28.55 -0.41 -15.00
N PHE A 771 28.87 0.85 -15.30
CA PHE A 771 29.24 1.84 -14.28
C PHE A 771 28.16 2.07 -13.20
N PRO A 772 26.84 2.03 -13.51
CA PRO A 772 25.80 2.11 -12.48
C PRO A 772 25.80 0.98 -11.45
N ILE A 773 26.28 -0.20 -11.83
CA ILE A 773 26.40 -1.35 -10.92
C ILE A 773 27.56 -1.11 -9.94
N PHE A 774 28.72 -0.68 -10.46
CA PHE A 774 29.91 -0.40 -9.64
C PHE A 774 29.65 0.70 -8.61
N ARG A 775 29.08 1.85 -9.02
CA ARG A 775 28.80 2.96 -8.10
C ARG A 775 27.90 2.56 -6.92
N ARG A 776 26.93 1.66 -7.15
CA ARG A 776 26.01 1.19 -6.11
C ARG A 776 26.77 0.39 -5.06
N GLN A 777 27.69 -0.48 -5.50
CA GLN A 777 28.53 -1.28 -4.62
C GLN A 777 29.55 -0.43 -3.86
N LEU A 778 30.21 0.52 -4.55
CA LEU A 778 31.14 1.45 -3.91
C LEU A 778 30.46 2.28 -2.81
N ARG A 779 29.24 2.77 -3.05
CA ARG A 779 28.44 3.50 -2.07
C ARG A 779 28.12 2.67 -0.83
N ALA A 780 27.77 1.39 -1.01
CA ALA A 780 27.43 0.50 0.09
C ALA A 780 28.65 0.17 0.97
N ARG A 781 29.85 0.10 0.38
CA ARG A 781 31.07 -0.33 1.08
C ARG A 781 31.91 0.82 1.63
N SER A 782 32.04 1.93 0.91
CA SER A 782 32.92 3.04 1.29
C SER A 782 32.29 4.41 1.02
N PRO A 783 31.82 5.14 2.05
CA PRO A 783 31.29 6.49 1.87
C PRO A 783 32.36 7.46 1.36
N TRP A 784 33.62 7.28 1.77
CA TRP A 784 34.76 8.07 1.28
C TRP A 784 35.07 7.78 -0.20
N GLY A 785 35.03 6.53 -0.61
CA GLY A 785 35.20 6.15 -2.02
C GLY A 785 34.09 6.72 -2.90
N HIS A 786 32.85 6.69 -2.42
CA HIS A 786 31.70 7.30 -3.10
C HIS A 786 31.82 8.83 -3.22
N LEU A 787 32.30 9.50 -2.17
CA LEU A 787 32.56 10.93 -2.21
C LEU A 787 33.69 11.27 -3.19
N ALA A 788 34.80 10.54 -3.15
CA ALA A 788 35.92 10.72 -4.07
C ALA A 788 35.47 10.55 -5.53
N LEU A 789 34.69 9.50 -5.82
CA LEU A 789 34.11 9.28 -7.15
C LEU A 789 33.21 10.45 -7.59
N THR A 790 32.40 10.98 -6.67
CA THR A 790 31.54 12.15 -6.94
C THR A 790 32.38 13.35 -7.35
N VAL A 791 33.44 13.66 -6.60
CA VAL A 791 34.34 14.77 -6.91
C VAL A 791 35.02 14.57 -8.27
N THR A 792 35.52 13.37 -8.56
CA THR A 792 36.14 13.04 -9.85
C THR A 792 35.17 13.21 -11.02
N LEU A 793 33.93 12.73 -10.91
CA LEU A 793 32.94 12.87 -11.97
C LEU A 793 32.51 14.32 -12.18
N VAL A 794 32.26 15.07 -11.11
CA VAL A 794 31.85 16.48 -11.19
C VAL A 794 32.95 17.33 -11.82
N THR A 795 34.20 17.13 -11.40
CA THR A 795 35.36 17.85 -11.97
C THR A 795 35.56 17.51 -13.45
N GLY A 796 35.46 16.22 -13.82
CA GLY A 796 35.54 15.78 -15.21
C GLY A 796 34.41 16.31 -16.09
N ALA A 797 33.17 16.30 -15.59
CA ALA A 797 31.99 16.78 -16.31
C ALA A 797 32.06 18.28 -16.58
N TRP A 798 32.30 19.09 -15.54
CA TRP A 798 32.35 20.55 -15.70
C TRP A 798 33.60 21.03 -16.45
N GLY A 799 34.76 20.43 -16.16
CA GLY A 799 35.97 20.73 -16.91
C GLY A 799 35.84 20.38 -18.40
N GLY A 800 35.26 19.21 -18.71
CA GLY A 800 34.99 18.78 -20.09
C GLY A 800 33.97 19.68 -20.81
N LEU A 801 32.90 20.08 -20.12
CA LEU A 801 31.86 20.96 -20.67
C LEU A 801 32.43 22.32 -21.04
N PHE A 802 33.22 22.93 -20.16
CA PHE A 802 33.86 24.24 -20.43
C PHE A 802 34.83 24.16 -21.60
N VAL A 803 35.67 23.12 -21.67
CA VAL A 803 36.57 22.91 -22.82
C VAL A 803 35.80 22.76 -24.14
N THR A 804 34.65 22.08 -24.09
CA THR A 804 33.78 21.86 -25.24
C THR A 804 33.18 23.19 -25.74
N LEU A 805 32.72 24.05 -24.84
CA LEU A 805 32.10 25.33 -25.16
C LEU A 805 33.09 26.41 -25.59
N THR A 806 34.28 26.49 -24.98
CA THR A 806 35.21 27.62 -25.19
C THR A 806 36.37 27.35 -26.13
N GLY A 807 36.56 26.11 -26.60
CA GLY A 807 37.51 25.83 -27.69
C GLY A 807 38.99 25.63 -27.33
N ASN A 808 39.28 24.95 -26.20
CA ASN A 808 40.59 24.45 -25.68
C ASN A 808 41.39 25.33 -24.70
N GLY A 809 41.98 24.66 -23.69
CA GLY A 809 42.97 25.19 -22.74
C GLY A 809 43.01 24.42 -21.42
N ARG A 810 44.19 24.13 -20.84
CA ARG A 810 44.29 23.56 -19.47
C ARG A 810 43.68 24.51 -18.43
N GLY A 811 43.79 25.81 -18.66
CA GLY A 811 43.17 26.84 -17.83
C GLY A 811 41.64 26.84 -17.87
N THR A 812 41.03 26.54 -19.03
CA THR A 812 39.56 26.50 -19.16
C THR A 812 38.97 25.25 -18.51
N PHE A 813 39.68 24.11 -18.58
CA PHE A 813 39.31 22.91 -17.82
C PHE A 813 39.35 23.17 -16.30
N LEU A 814 40.44 23.78 -15.81
CA LEU A 814 40.59 24.07 -14.38
C LEU A 814 39.54 25.09 -13.89
N ALA A 815 39.31 26.16 -14.66
CA ALA A 815 38.27 27.13 -14.36
C ALA A 815 36.88 26.48 -14.32
N GLY A 816 36.56 25.63 -15.30
CA GLY A 816 35.30 24.87 -15.35
C GLY A 816 35.15 23.94 -14.16
N ALA A 817 36.19 23.18 -13.80
CA ALA A 817 36.17 22.26 -12.67
C ALA A 817 35.93 22.98 -11.33
N ILE A 818 36.58 24.13 -11.10
CA ILE A 818 36.43 24.91 -9.86
C ILE A 818 35.04 25.55 -9.80
N LEU A 819 34.66 26.32 -10.83
CA LEU A 819 33.38 27.05 -10.86
C LEU A 819 32.20 26.08 -10.84
N GLY A 820 32.26 25.01 -11.63
CA GLY A 820 31.25 23.97 -11.69
C GLY A 820 31.15 23.15 -10.42
N GLY A 821 32.28 22.86 -9.76
CA GLY A 821 32.31 22.20 -8.45
C GLY A 821 31.60 23.02 -7.37
N ILE A 822 31.95 24.31 -7.26
CA ILE A 822 31.30 25.24 -6.31
C ILE A 822 29.80 25.34 -6.62
N PHE A 823 29.44 25.53 -7.88
CA PHE A 823 28.05 25.63 -8.31
C PHE A 823 27.24 24.37 -7.97
N THR A 824 27.81 23.19 -8.21
CA THR A 824 27.15 21.90 -7.90
C THR A 824 26.92 21.75 -6.40
N PHE A 825 27.93 22.07 -5.58
CA PHE A 825 27.82 22.02 -4.12
C PHE A 825 26.75 22.99 -3.59
N LEU A 826 26.71 24.22 -4.11
CA LEU A 826 25.72 25.22 -3.73
C LEU A 826 24.30 24.78 -4.12
N ILE A 827 24.10 24.31 -5.36
CA ILE A 827 22.79 23.82 -5.81
C ILE A 827 22.31 22.66 -4.96
N MET A 828 23.19 21.69 -4.71
CA MET A 828 22.88 20.58 -3.82
C MET A 828 22.39 21.15 -2.48
N GLY A 829 23.21 21.94 -1.80
CA GLY A 829 22.88 22.53 -0.49
C GLY A 829 21.56 23.30 -0.48
N ILE A 830 21.33 24.16 -1.48
CA ILE A 830 20.10 24.94 -1.63
C ILE A 830 18.88 24.02 -1.84
N CYS A 831 18.98 23.03 -2.72
CA CYS A 831 17.89 22.08 -2.98
C CYS A 831 17.55 21.26 -1.73
N SER A 832 18.55 20.84 -0.96
CA SER A 832 18.30 20.07 0.27
C SER A 832 17.78 20.91 1.41
N TRP A 833 18.29 22.12 1.57
CA TRP A 833 17.72 23.10 2.51
C TRP A 833 16.27 23.43 2.16
N TRP A 834 15.99 23.64 0.87
CA TRP A 834 14.64 23.90 0.38
C TRP A 834 13.70 22.72 0.63
N LEU A 835 14.12 21.48 0.33
CA LEU A 835 13.34 20.27 0.59
C LEU A 835 13.03 20.08 2.09
N ILE A 836 13.98 20.35 2.98
CA ILE A 836 13.75 20.32 4.43
C ILE A 836 12.78 21.42 4.85
N GLY A 837 12.96 22.63 4.32
CA GLY A 837 12.04 23.74 4.52
C GLY A 837 10.61 23.46 4.03
N LEU A 838 10.45 22.55 3.06
CA LEU A 838 9.15 22.10 2.56
C LEU A 838 8.53 20.96 3.39
N GLN A 839 9.29 20.25 4.24
CA GLN A 839 8.76 19.15 5.06
C GLN A 839 7.64 19.60 6.00
N LYS A 840 7.74 20.81 6.57
CA LYS A 840 6.69 21.37 7.44
C LYS A 840 5.32 21.47 6.76
N TYR A 841 5.28 21.61 5.43
CA TYR A 841 4.05 21.68 4.66
C TYR A 841 3.53 20.30 4.21
N LYS A 842 4.38 19.26 4.24
CA LYS A 842 3.99 17.86 3.98
C LYS A 842 3.44 17.11 5.21
N ASN A 843 3.51 17.72 6.41
CA ASN A 843 3.02 17.15 7.67
C ASN A 843 1.49 17.05 7.77
N GLU A 844 0.75 17.86 6.99
CA GLU A 844 -0.71 17.91 7.00
C GLU A 844 -1.25 17.91 5.55
N ILE A 845 -2.15 16.99 5.21
CA ILE A 845 -2.78 16.92 3.89
C ILE A 845 -3.95 17.90 3.85
N HIS A 846 -3.78 19.07 3.25
CA HIS A 846 -4.84 20.09 3.12
C HIS A 846 -5.52 20.16 1.73
N GLY A 847 -5.11 19.36 0.74
CA GLY A 847 -5.80 19.33 -0.56
C GLY A 847 -4.97 18.82 -1.74
N PRO A 848 -5.54 18.81 -2.95
CA PRO A 848 -5.00 18.12 -4.13
C PRO A 848 -3.92 18.89 -4.91
N TRP A 849 -3.71 20.19 -4.65
CA TRP A 849 -2.58 20.98 -5.14
C TRP A 849 -2.09 21.84 -3.99
N ASP A 850 -0.79 21.81 -3.72
CA ASP A 850 -0.17 22.56 -2.64
C ASP A 850 0.67 23.71 -3.25
N PRO A 851 0.06 24.82 -3.74
CA PRO A 851 0.80 26.05 -3.86
C PRO A 851 1.10 26.53 -2.45
N ALA A 852 2.37 26.47 -2.06
CA ALA A 852 2.84 27.12 -0.84
C ALA A 852 2.36 28.59 -0.85
N ARG A 853 1.44 28.96 0.05
CA ARG A 853 1.13 30.37 0.29
C ARG A 853 2.17 30.91 1.27
N PRO A 854 3.13 31.74 0.85
CA PRO A 854 3.96 32.44 1.81
C PRO A 854 3.05 33.34 2.66
N VAL A 855 2.95 33.04 3.95
CA VAL A 855 2.39 33.99 4.91
C VAL A 855 3.44 35.07 5.11
N ILE A 856 3.39 36.11 4.29
CA ILE A 856 4.14 37.34 4.53
C ILE A 856 3.46 38.00 5.72
N ARG A 857 4.08 37.91 6.91
CA ARG A 857 3.70 38.76 8.04
C ARG A 857 3.96 40.20 7.61
N ARG A 858 2.91 40.91 7.21
CA ARG A 858 2.93 42.38 7.27
C ARG A 858 2.81 42.73 8.76
N HIS A 859 3.95 42.95 9.41
CA HIS A 859 3.99 44.01 10.42
C HIS A 859 3.79 45.35 9.70
N TRP A 860 3.29 46.36 10.42
CA TRP A 860 2.66 47.61 9.95
C TRP A 860 1.14 47.52 9.76
N ASP A 861 0.41 47.32 10.86
CA ASP A 861 -0.33 48.36 11.59
C ASP A 861 -0.72 47.86 12.99
#